data_AF-A0AA96LLM2-F1
#
_entry.id   AF-A0AA96LLM2-F1
#
_cell.length_a   1.000
_cell.length_b   1.000
_cell.length_c   1.000
_cell.angle_alpha   90.00
_cell.angle_beta   90.00
_cell.angle_gamma   90.00
#
_symmetry.space_group_name_H-M   'P 1'
#
loop_
_entity.id
_entity.type
_entity.pdbx_description
1 polymer ?
#
loop_
_entity_poly.entity_id
_entity_poly.type
_entity_poly.pdbx_seq_one_letter_code
_entity_poly.pdbx_strand_id
1 'polypeptide(L)'
;MTLGYSAEAATVKALTMKEAVSLGLKKSTQLRDARTNLLKKRIELGQAQHTVNNEEAKASGPFAKPHNISQDINTRLKVPDARSQLYLAQETLRQMATSERYVIEKAYLTAYQDAVAEERSRQKNEEAKTALDTVKKKRKYGLADSAEQEKADKALEKTASLYKQAQLTAKSSRLALGKLLSLDMENKVQLSFQPDYANLNQRMLPTYLAMGQKTTISLLRDTETRRLADEKLNTTRNLLSSKFGPARMKVMDGLYKDADIDMELFQSSYEETLQHVKEDWQGVFMLFGFIPIPKSLLQGEFDGLRYLDDLTNVLPLATMEQNKAALQEKESRTTVIADVRQSFLEAKGAEEGYAQALRDKDNAVANLAKANQKLKLSLMKADELQAYKDAVDQADAGITAAQIGYKLAIGKLDQATGGAVNRTLRSGILPYRDLDDGLSPVKPQKPKAPLGTWKLKPAVGQLLSDFSVRVSKKLGATDYAVYTKDGKRIGKRTKINKSIRNLSLKFSQIDQLKVVLYKRGKVIGVLPLDGKGSTGQLVDPSASSSNASGAAGGATGDAGGAGSVGDPGGSGAGNAESATSKEGSADGSVDGGSQDSSSTEDGSSTEEGSSDGALNVADLEAEAESTSDKEEGMGTVLIGSYQINLDALTPEAFNAASATIAESGQGMLFKSDAPDASWIGLDNAMDPSALTDPASSAKLSKEQAAALKVTVAIMEPGKIASTETPAQLQKKIDTLKTDITKLEADKEAAVAAMKLNDIADLAVQIKDAQAQLGMLEALLKGDSQAALKQMALVNNPDALIAALAEEASPAEPGDGTGEGGDGNPAATNMASEDQLAEQAELQQAKLEQALAAGEPEAAAAALQQLLATQAQLADAQTGASEGQASLNAAKQKLQAALSAAQAQKDTERVATLTRSLEAVAAAKLAMAKDALFAKLEAAQLLLAELPPDSVVGAQLEQQVTNLLSELQQQEKAKYAPEELQALASIAESLANVTSIPGPSTNSSGSNAASESSTASSGTEVPVTIQPLSAENVLSSTMSIKFDAPPVIINGGAYLPIRSVSESFGAAVDWDQESLTVTVSTEYTTITSTINQTTAYVDGLPTPIDGPSLLLEGRTYVPLRFISESLGFGVEWNAALQMIQIDK
;
A
#
# COMPACT_ATOMS: atom_id res chain seq x y z
N MET A 1 37.61 -28.37 12.86
CA MET A 1 38.56 -27.71 13.78
C MET A 1 38.11 -26.27 13.99
N THR A 2 37.92 -25.87 15.25
CA THR A 2 38.04 -24.49 15.77
C THR A 2 37.67 -23.33 14.84
N LEU A 3 36.41 -22.91 14.90
CA LEU A 3 36.04 -21.51 14.64
C LEU A 3 36.56 -20.65 15.80
N GLY A 4 37.30 -19.58 15.49
CA GLY A 4 37.85 -18.63 16.48
C GLY A 4 37.48 -17.19 16.16
N TYR A 5 36.19 -16.84 16.27
CA TYR A 5 35.72 -15.47 16.07
C TYR A 5 35.80 -14.66 17.37
N SER A 6 37.00 -14.19 17.72
CA SER A 6 37.16 -13.11 18.71
C SER A 6 36.73 -11.79 18.09
N ALA A 7 35.47 -11.41 18.29
CA ALA A 7 34.95 -10.13 17.82
C ALA A 7 35.47 -8.98 18.70
N GLU A 8 36.60 -8.38 18.34
CA GLU A 8 36.99 -7.09 18.89
C GLU A 8 35.92 -6.04 18.55
N ALA A 9 35.25 -5.52 19.57
CA ALA A 9 34.24 -4.47 19.45
C ALA A 9 34.91 -3.14 19.08
N ALA A 10 35.16 -2.95 17.78
CA ALA A 10 35.72 -1.72 17.25
C ALA A 10 34.81 -0.52 17.61
N THR A 11 35.26 0.32 18.54
CA THR A 11 34.49 1.45 19.06
C THR A 11 34.34 2.55 17.99
N VAL A 12 33.21 2.52 17.29
CA VAL A 12 32.89 3.44 16.19
C VAL A 12 32.71 4.86 16.73
N LYS A 13 33.79 5.66 16.72
CA LYS A 13 33.74 7.05 17.21
C LYS A 13 32.84 7.95 16.38
N ALA A 14 32.79 7.72 15.07
CA ALA A 14 31.88 8.41 14.15
C ALA A 14 31.33 7.42 13.12
N LEU A 15 30.06 7.58 12.73
CA LEU A 15 29.35 6.72 11.78
C LEU A 15 28.56 7.59 10.80
N THR A 16 28.80 7.45 9.50
CA THR A 16 27.98 8.11 8.46
C THR A 16 26.77 7.26 8.06
N MET A 17 25.72 7.91 7.55
CA MET A 17 24.52 7.21 7.04
C MET A 17 24.86 6.17 5.95
N LYS A 18 25.86 6.46 5.10
CA LYS A 18 26.32 5.56 4.04
C LYS A 18 26.99 4.29 4.60
N GLU A 19 27.78 4.43 5.65
CA GLU A 19 28.40 3.29 6.34
C GLU A 19 27.36 2.46 7.09
N ALA A 20 26.41 3.11 7.77
CA ALA A 20 25.27 2.44 8.42
C ALA A 20 24.48 1.60 7.40
N VAL A 21 24.04 2.18 6.28
CA VAL A 21 23.37 1.45 5.19
C VAL A 21 24.23 0.30 4.67
N SER A 22 25.53 0.52 4.44
CA SER A 22 26.43 -0.54 3.94
C SER A 22 26.67 -1.68 4.95
N LEU A 23 26.55 -1.43 6.26
CA LEU A 23 26.69 -2.44 7.31
C LEU A 23 25.38 -3.21 7.50
N GLY A 24 24.24 -2.51 7.62
CA GLY A 24 22.93 -3.14 7.76
C GLY A 24 22.56 -4.03 6.56
N LEU A 25 22.74 -3.57 5.32
CA LEU A 25 22.49 -4.37 4.10
C LEU A 25 23.43 -5.61 3.96
N LYS A 26 24.54 -5.63 4.70
CA LYS A 26 25.47 -6.77 4.80
C LYS A 26 25.11 -7.71 5.96
N LYS A 27 24.42 -7.23 6.99
CA LYS A 27 24.00 -7.98 8.19
C LYS A 27 22.57 -8.53 8.11
N SER A 28 21.72 -7.92 7.29
CA SER A 28 20.32 -8.33 7.06
C SER A 28 20.18 -9.82 6.77
N THR A 29 19.43 -10.51 7.63
CA THR A 29 19.00 -11.89 7.43
C THR A 29 18.06 -12.00 6.23
N GLN A 30 17.07 -11.11 6.13
CA GLN A 30 16.13 -11.07 5.00
C GLN A 30 16.85 -11.04 3.64
N LEU A 31 17.88 -10.21 3.49
CA LEU A 31 18.67 -10.14 2.25
C LEU A 31 19.61 -11.34 2.07
N ARG A 32 20.06 -12.01 3.13
CA ARG A 32 20.76 -13.30 3.01
C ARG A 32 19.81 -14.37 2.49
N ASP A 33 18.61 -14.43 3.02
CA ASP A 33 17.65 -15.52 2.78
C ASP A 33 16.97 -15.34 1.41
N ALA A 34 16.70 -14.10 0.98
CA ALA A 34 16.32 -13.78 -0.39
C ALA A 34 17.42 -14.12 -1.42
N ARG A 35 18.72 -13.93 -1.09
CA ARG A 35 19.84 -14.41 -1.94
C ARG A 35 19.87 -15.94 -2.01
N THR A 36 19.58 -16.64 -0.92
CA THR A 36 19.46 -18.11 -0.90
C THR A 36 18.29 -18.60 -1.76
N ASN A 37 17.12 -17.95 -1.69
CA ASN A 37 15.98 -18.27 -2.56
C ASN A 37 16.31 -18.02 -4.05
N LEU A 38 16.99 -16.92 -4.37
CA LEU A 38 17.46 -16.63 -5.74
C LEU A 38 18.42 -17.72 -6.27
N LEU A 39 19.27 -18.28 -5.41
CA LEU A 39 20.10 -19.44 -5.77
C LEU A 39 19.27 -20.72 -5.95
N LYS A 40 18.27 -20.96 -5.09
CA LYS A 40 17.33 -22.09 -5.21
C LYS A 40 16.59 -22.05 -6.56
N LYS A 41 15.97 -20.91 -6.92
CA LYS A 41 15.27 -20.73 -8.21
C LYS A 41 16.18 -20.86 -9.42
N ARG A 42 17.48 -20.54 -9.29
CA ARG A 42 18.47 -20.78 -10.37
C ARG A 42 18.77 -22.27 -10.56
N ILE A 43 18.79 -23.05 -9.48
CA ILE A 43 18.98 -24.52 -9.52
C ILE A 43 17.72 -25.19 -10.07
N GLU A 44 16.53 -24.78 -9.62
CA GLU A 44 15.24 -25.27 -10.12
C GLU A 44 15.09 -25.04 -11.64
N LEU A 45 15.51 -23.88 -12.17
CA LEU A 45 15.56 -23.64 -13.62
C LEU A 45 16.50 -24.60 -14.37
N GLY A 46 17.64 -24.97 -13.79
CA GLY A 46 18.53 -25.99 -14.34
C GLY A 46 17.87 -27.38 -14.35
N GLN A 47 17.22 -27.74 -13.24
CA GLN A 47 16.48 -29.01 -13.11
C GLN A 47 15.31 -29.09 -14.09
N ALA A 48 14.56 -28.00 -14.30
CA ALA A 48 13.50 -27.92 -15.30
C ALA A 48 14.03 -28.18 -16.72
N GLN A 49 15.16 -27.56 -17.10
CA GLN A 49 15.80 -27.78 -18.41
C GLN A 49 16.27 -29.23 -18.58
N HIS A 50 16.91 -29.83 -17.57
CA HIS A 50 17.31 -31.23 -17.61
C HIS A 50 16.09 -32.18 -17.68
N THR A 51 15.00 -31.87 -16.98
CA THR A 51 13.76 -32.66 -17.02
C THR A 51 13.14 -32.65 -18.41
N VAL A 52 12.95 -31.48 -19.03
CA VAL A 52 12.40 -31.37 -20.40
C VAL A 52 13.29 -32.09 -21.41
N ASN A 53 14.61 -31.87 -21.38
CA ASN A 53 15.55 -32.55 -22.29
C ASN A 53 15.49 -34.09 -22.13
N ASN A 54 15.30 -34.60 -20.91
CA ASN A 54 15.17 -36.04 -20.64
C ASN A 54 13.81 -36.60 -21.07
N GLU A 55 12.74 -35.81 -20.99
CA GLU A 55 11.40 -36.19 -21.46
C GLU A 55 11.34 -36.20 -22.99
N GLU A 56 11.91 -35.19 -23.66
CA GLU A 56 12.09 -35.16 -25.13
C GLU A 56 12.95 -36.32 -25.63
N ALA A 57 14.07 -36.61 -24.96
CA ALA A 57 14.93 -37.75 -25.32
C ALA A 57 14.17 -39.09 -25.24
N LYS A 58 13.35 -39.30 -24.21
CA LYS A 58 12.48 -40.49 -24.08
C LYS A 58 11.40 -40.53 -25.16
N ALA A 59 10.77 -39.39 -25.48
CA ALA A 59 9.76 -39.28 -26.52
C ALA A 59 10.31 -39.53 -27.94
N SER A 60 11.61 -39.32 -28.16
CA SER A 60 12.26 -39.56 -29.46
C SER A 60 12.55 -41.04 -29.79
N GLY A 61 12.33 -41.96 -28.84
CA GLY A 61 12.67 -43.37 -29.00
C GLY A 61 11.67 -44.16 -29.88
N PRO A 62 12.10 -45.23 -30.59
CA PRO A 62 11.26 -46.02 -31.50
C PRO A 62 10.15 -46.84 -30.80
N PHE A 63 10.06 -46.78 -29.47
CA PHE A 63 9.03 -47.41 -28.64
C PHE A 63 8.43 -46.41 -27.62
N ALA A 64 8.51 -45.10 -27.89
CA ALA A 64 7.90 -44.07 -27.06
C ALA A 64 6.37 -44.23 -27.00
N LYS A 65 5.79 -44.01 -25.81
CA LYS A 65 4.33 -43.94 -25.64
C LYS A 65 3.86 -42.50 -25.92
N PRO A 66 2.69 -42.29 -26.55
CA PRO A 66 2.08 -40.97 -26.63
C PRO A 66 1.77 -40.40 -25.24
N HIS A 67 1.87 -39.08 -25.07
CA HIS A 67 1.37 -38.35 -23.91
C HIS A 67 -0.07 -37.86 -24.15
N ASN A 68 -0.76 -37.43 -23.09
CA ASN A 68 -1.96 -36.59 -23.24
C ASN A 68 -1.57 -35.11 -23.35
N ILE A 69 -2.49 -34.29 -23.86
CA ILE A 69 -2.21 -32.86 -24.12
C ILE A 69 -1.83 -32.10 -22.85
N SER A 70 -2.44 -32.44 -21.71
CA SER A 70 -2.16 -31.84 -20.40
C SER A 70 -0.72 -32.09 -19.91
N GLN A 71 -0.18 -33.29 -20.13
CA GLN A 71 1.22 -33.61 -19.81
C GLN A 71 2.20 -32.88 -20.74
N ASP A 72 1.89 -32.74 -22.03
CA ASP A 72 2.72 -31.99 -22.98
C ASP A 72 2.71 -30.46 -22.70
N ILE A 73 1.55 -29.90 -22.33
CA ILE A 73 1.42 -28.50 -21.87
C ILE A 73 2.30 -28.29 -20.63
N ASN A 74 2.10 -29.10 -19.58
CA ASN A 74 2.86 -28.97 -18.33
C ASN A 74 4.36 -29.13 -18.56
N THR A 75 4.78 -30.08 -19.39
CA THR A 75 6.18 -30.29 -19.76
C THR A 75 6.79 -29.07 -20.43
N ARG A 76 6.08 -28.45 -21.38
CA ARG A 76 6.56 -27.23 -22.07
C ARG A 76 6.59 -26.01 -21.15
N LEU A 77 5.68 -25.91 -20.17
CA LEU A 77 5.63 -24.80 -19.22
C LEU A 77 6.66 -24.88 -18.07
N LYS A 78 7.23 -26.05 -17.75
CA LYS A 78 8.26 -26.22 -16.69
C LYS A 78 9.41 -25.21 -16.79
N VAL A 79 9.93 -24.96 -17.99
CA VAL A 79 11.09 -24.06 -18.19
C VAL A 79 10.68 -22.57 -18.19
N PRO A 80 9.60 -22.13 -18.86
CA PRO A 80 9.10 -20.76 -18.73
C PRO A 80 8.66 -20.36 -17.32
N ASP A 81 8.01 -21.26 -16.57
CA ASP A 81 7.63 -21.03 -15.17
C ASP A 81 8.88 -20.86 -14.29
N ALA A 82 9.84 -21.79 -14.35
CA ALA A 82 11.09 -21.66 -13.61
C ALA A 82 11.92 -20.41 -14.01
N ARG A 83 11.74 -19.87 -15.23
CA ARG A 83 12.29 -18.56 -15.63
C ARG A 83 11.55 -17.39 -14.99
N SER A 84 10.22 -17.41 -14.97
CA SER A 84 9.38 -16.44 -14.27
C SER A 84 9.76 -16.36 -12.78
N GLN A 85 9.77 -17.51 -12.10
CA GLN A 85 10.09 -17.58 -10.67
C GLN A 85 11.53 -17.11 -10.37
N LEU A 86 12.49 -17.36 -11.26
CA LEU A 86 13.85 -16.82 -11.14
C LEU A 86 13.89 -15.29 -11.33
N TYR A 87 13.13 -14.74 -12.28
CA TYR A 87 13.02 -13.31 -12.51
C TYR A 87 12.36 -12.60 -11.31
N LEU A 88 11.22 -13.10 -10.85
CA LEU A 88 10.52 -12.56 -9.68
C LEU A 88 11.41 -12.63 -8.43
N ALA A 89 12.11 -13.74 -8.17
CA ALA A 89 13.06 -13.82 -7.05
C ALA A 89 14.22 -12.81 -7.16
N GLN A 90 14.64 -12.44 -8.37
CA GLN A 90 15.68 -11.43 -8.60
C GLN A 90 15.18 -10.02 -8.30
N GLU A 91 13.96 -9.68 -8.73
CA GLU A 91 13.38 -8.35 -8.50
C GLU A 91 12.89 -8.17 -7.06
N THR A 92 12.35 -9.22 -6.42
CA THR A 92 12.09 -9.26 -4.97
C THR A 92 13.36 -8.91 -4.18
N LEU A 93 14.51 -9.53 -4.50
CA LEU A 93 15.77 -9.21 -3.83
C LEU A 93 16.18 -7.73 -4.00
N ARG A 94 15.84 -7.08 -5.12
CA ARG A 94 16.06 -5.63 -5.30
C ARG A 94 15.10 -4.78 -4.48
N GLN A 95 13.80 -5.08 -4.53
CA GLN A 95 12.79 -4.35 -3.75
C GLN A 95 13.06 -4.45 -2.24
N MET A 96 13.42 -5.65 -1.74
CA MET A 96 13.85 -5.85 -0.36
C MET A 96 15.11 -5.04 -0.03
N ALA A 97 16.10 -4.97 -0.93
CA ALA A 97 17.32 -4.19 -0.68
C ALA A 97 17.05 -2.68 -0.59
N THR A 98 16.08 -2.15 -1.35
CA THR A 98 15.62 -0.76 -1.22
C THR A 98 14.82 -0.55 0.07
N SER A 99 13.94 -1.48 0.43
CA SER A 99 13.14 -1.44 1.67
C SER A 99 14.03 -1.45 2.92
N GLU A 100 14.95 -2.40 3.02
CA GLU A 100 15.93 -2.51 4.12
C GLU A 100 16.80 -1.25 4.22
N ARG A 101 17.20 -0.67 3.07
CA ARG A 101 17.92 0.60 3.06
C ARG A 101 17.09 1.74 3.65
N TYR A 102 15.82 1.86 3.28
CA TYR A 102 14.93 2.88 3.83
C TYR A 102 14.74 2.70 5.35
N VAL A 103 14.60 1.47 5.84
CA VAL A 103 14.54 1.18 7.29
C VAL A 103 15.82 1.63 8.02
N ILE A 104 17.00 1.35 7.45
CA ILE A 104 18.28 1.77 8.04
C ILE A 104 18.46 3.30 7.96
N GLU A 105 18.12 3.95 6.84
CA GLU A 105 18.16 5.41 6.73
C GLU A 105 17.20 6.07 7.71
N LYS A 106 15.99 5.54 7.90
CA LYS A 106 15.02 6.03 8.90
C LYS A 106 15.57 5.93 10.32
N ALA A 107 16.05 4.76 10.72
CA ALA A 107 16.63 4.57 12.06
C ALA A 107 17.87 5.47 12.30
N TYR A 108 18.69 5.67 11.27
CA TYR A 108 19.85 6.58 11.34
C TYR A 108 19.42 8.03 11.54
N LEU A 109 18.42 8.50 10.79
CA LEU A 109 17.92 9.87 10.87
C LEU A 109 17.21 10.16 12.20
N THR A 110 16.44 9.21 12.75
CA THR A 110 15.86 9.31 14.09
C THR A 110 16.96 9.41 15.16
N ALA A 111 17.95 8.51 15.15
CA ALA A 111 19.06 8.55 16.10
C ALA A 111 19.89 9.85 16.01
N TYR A 112 20.02 10.42 14.81
CA TYR A 112 20.64 11.74 14.59
C TYR A 112 19.76 12.88 15.15
N GLN A 113 18.44 12.86 14.89
CA GLN A 113 17.49 13.85 15.40
C GLN A 113 17.49 13.91 16.93
N ASP A 114 17.45 12.75 17.59
CA ASP A 114 17.45 12.66 19.04
C ASP A 114 18.80 13.10 19.65
N ALA A 115 19.92 12.77 19.01
CA ALA A 115 21.24 13.24 19.44
C ALA A 115 21.37 14.77 19.36
N VAL A 116 20.79 15.40 18.33
CA VAL A 116 20.70 16.86 18.22
C VAL A 116 19.75 17.44 19.29
N ALA A 117 18.64 16.77 19.60
CA ALA A 117 17.71 17.17 20.66
C ALA A 117 18.33 17.06 22.07
N GLU A 118 19.12 16.02 22.34
CA GLU A 118 19.87 15.87 23.60
C GLU A 118 20.85 17.04 23.77
N GLU A 119 21.65 17.34 22.73
CA GLU A 119 22.68 18.40 22.81
C GLU A 119 22.06 19.81 22.95
N ARG A 120 20.96 20.11 22.25
CA ARG A 120 20.19 21.36 22.46
C ARG A 120 19.64 21.44 23.90
N SER A 121 19.08 20.36 24.43
CA SER A 121 18.53 20.33 25.79
C SER A 121 19.63 20.47 26.85
N ARG A 122 20.79 19.87 26.62
CA ARG A 122 22.00 20.01 27.44
C ARG A 122 22.49 21.46 27.49
N GLN A 123 22.52 22.15 26.35
CA GLN A 123 22.93 23.56 26.26
C GLN A 123 22.00 24.46 27.08
N LYS A 124 20.68 24.35 26.89
CA LYS A 124 19.69 25.11 27.68
C LYS A 124 19.76 24.81 29.19
N ASN A 125 20.15 23.60 29.57
CA ASN A 125 20.36 23.23 30.97
C ASN A 125 21.60 23.88 31.61
N GLU A 126 22.73 23.95 30.88
CA GLU A 126 23.93 24.67 31.34
C GLU A 126 23.73 26.20 31.33
N GLU A 127 22.90 26.74 30.43
CA GLU A 127 22.47 28.14 30.44
C GLU A 127 21.61 28.46 31.67
N ALA A 128 20.59 27.67 31.98
CA ALA A 128 19.75 27.84 33.17
C ALA A 128 20.57 27.78 34.47
N LYS A 129 21.52 26.86 34.54
CA LYS A 129 22.50 26.72 35.63
C LYS A 129 23.41 27.94 35.77
N THR A 130 23.89 28.48 34.65
CA THR A 130 24.71 29.70 34.62
C THR A 130 23.92 30.95 35.02
N ALA A 131 22.65 31.04 34.61
CA ALA A 131 21.73 32.09 35.04
C ALA A 131 21.47 32.01 36.56
N LEU A 132 21.21 30.81 37.08
CA LEU A 132 21.00 30.57 38.51
C LEU A 132 22.21 30.94 39.36
N ASP A 133 23.43 30.56 38.95
CA ASP A 133 24.68 30.97 39.59
C ASP A 133 24.85 32.50 39.58
N THR A 134 24.37 33.17 38.53
CA THR A 134 24.39 34.63 38.40
C THR A 134 23.39 35.29 39.36
N VAL A 135 22.18 34.75 39.51
CA VAL A 135 21.20 35.22 40.49
C VAL A 135 21.67 34.98 41.94
N LYS A 136 22.24 33.80 42.23
CA LYS A 136 22.85 33.48 43.54
C LYS A 136 23.99 34.45 43.88
N LYS A 137 24.80 34.86 42.90
CA LYS A 137 25.81 35.93 43.04
C LYS A 137 25.16 37.30 43.30
N LYS A 138 24.17 37.73 42.49
CA LYS A 138 23.44 39.00 42.72
C LYS A 138 22.84 39.10 44.12
N ARG A 139 22.15 38.04 44.58
CA ARG A 139 21.52 37.94 45.90
C ARG A 139 22.53 38.14 47.03
N LYS A 140 23.75 37.59 46.91
CA LYS A 140 24.85 37.79 47.88
C LYS A 140 25.28 39.25 48.03
N TYR A 141 25.05 40.10 47.01
CA TYR A 141 25.33 41.54 47.05
C TYR A 141 24.07 42.40 47.25
N GLY A 142 22.91 41.81 47.55
CA GLY A 142 21.64 42.55 47.69
C GLY A 142 21.05 43.06 46.37
N LEU A 143 21.51 42.53 45.22
CA LEU A 143 21.12 42.94 43.87
C LEU A 143 20.08 42.01 43.21
N ALA A 144 19.52 41.07 43.98
CA ALA A 144 18.43 40.17 43.61
C ALA A 144 17.72 39.69 44.90
N ASP A 145 16.43 39.40 44.82
CA ASP A 145 15.63 38.91 45.95
C ASP A 145 15.55 37.36 46.01
N SER A 146 14.63 36.83 46.82
CA SER A 146 14.43 35.37 46.93
C SER A 146 13.53 34.79 45.83
N ALA A 147 12.66 35.60 45.21
CA ALA A 147 11.73 35.17 44.16
C ALA A 147 12.42 35.09 42.80
N GLU A 148 13.36 35.99 42.49
CA GLU A 148 14.26 35.84 41.34
C GLU A 148 15.04 34.53 41.42
N GLN A 149 15.53 34.15 42.61
CA GLN A 149 16.26 32.90 42.78
C GLN A 149 15.35 31.69 42.63
N GLU A 150 14.18 31.67 43.28
CA GLU A 150 13.21 30.57 43.16
C GLU A 150 12.77 30.34 41.71
N LYS A 151 12.56 31.42 40.95
CA LYS A 151 12.27 31.35 39.51
C LYS A 151 13.42 30.72 38.71
N ALA A 152 14.67 31.00 39.07
CA ALA A 152 15.85 30.42 38.42
C ALA A 152 16.12 28.96 38.85
N ASP A 153 15.89 28.60 40.11
CA ASP A 153 15.98 27.21 40.59
C ASP A 153 14.93 26.33 39.88
N LYS A 154 13.67 26.80 39.78
CA LYS A 154 12.58 26.14 39.02
C LYS A 154 12.86 26.04 37.51
N ALA A 155 13.52 27.04 36.92
CA ALA A 155 13.91 27.00 35.52
C ALA A 155 14.96 25.90 35.26
N LEU A 156 15.96 25.77 36.15
CA LEU A 156 16.96 24.71 36.08
C LEU A 156 16.35 23.32 36.26
N GLU A 157 15.43 23.15 37.21
CA GLU A 157 14.72 21.89 37.43
C GLU A 157 13.98 21.43 36.15
N LYS A 158 13.26 22.34 35.49
CA LYS A 158 12.59 22.09 34.21
C LYS A 158 13.58 21.69 33.09
N THR A 159 14.69 22.40 32.93
CA THR A 159 15.68 22.06 31.89
C THR A 159 16.43 20.76 32.18
N ALA A 160 16.66 20.43 33.45
CA ALA A 160 17.33 19.20 33.86
C ALA A 160 16.45 17.97 33.56
N SER A 161 15.14 18.07 33.83
CA SER A 161 14.16 17.04 33.47
C SER A 161 14.10 16.80 31.96
N LEU A 162 13.94 17.88 31.17
CA LEU A 162 13.89 17.80 29.70
C LEU A 162 15.20 17.24 29.11
N TYR A 163 16.36 17.64 29.62
CA TYR A 163 17.65 17.07 29.23
C TYR A 163 17.74 15.57 29.56
N LYS A 164 17.24 15.14 30.73
CA LYS A 164 17.25 13.72 31.10
C LYS A 164 16.33 12.88 30.21
N GLN A 165 15.16 13.41 29.84
CA GLN A 165 14.25 12.78 28.88
C GLN A 165 14.92 12.64 27.51
N ALA A 166 15.46 13.72 26.95
CA ALA A 166 16.15 13.70 25.64
C ALA A 166 17.35 12.74 25.61
N GLN A 167 18.10 12.63 26.72
CA GLN A 167 19.19 11.65 26.86
C GLN A 167 18.70 10.19 26.80
N LEU A 168 17.54 9.88 27.38
CA LEU A 168 16.97 8.53 27.33
C LEU A 168 16.48 8.20 25.92
N THR A 169 15.78 9.11 25.25
CA THR A 169 15.37 8.96 23.84
C THR A 169 16.58 8.73 22.93
N ALA A 170 17.62 9.58 23.04
CA ALA A 170 18.85 9.47 22.26
C ALA A 170 19.71 8.23 22.58
N LYS A 171 19.54 7.58 23.74
CA LYS A 171 20.08 6.24 23.99
C LYS A 171 19.22 5.18 23.29
N SER A 172 17.90 5.27 23.41
CA SER A 172 16.95 4.30 22.84
C SER A 172 17.08 4.18 21.32
N SER A 173 16.97 5.28 20.57
CA SER A 173 17.08 5.26 19.11
C SER A 173 18.48 4.86 18.61
N ARG A 174 19.54 5.21 19.35
CA ARG A 174 20.89 4.73 19.06
C ARG A 174 21.03 3.21 19.26
N LEU A 175 20.43 2.63 20.30
CA LEU A 175 20.41 1.17 20.49
C LEU A 175 19.55 0.46 19.42
N ALA A 176 18.42 1.05 19.02
CA ALA A 176 17.60 0.53 17.92
C ALA A 176 18.38 0.48 16.59
N LEU A 177 19.14 1.54 16.26
CA LEU A 177 20.07 1.53 15.13
C LEU A 177 21.18 0.47 15.33
N GLY A 178 21.73 0.35 16.53
CA GLY A 178 22.77 -0.66 16.85
C GLY A 178 22.31 -2.09 16.55
N LYS A 179 21.07 -2.43 16.90
CA LYS A 179 20.42 -3.72 16.58
C LYS A 179 20.41 -3.99 15.08
N LEU A 180 19.98 -3.02 14.25
CA LEU A 180 19.97 -3.15 12.79
C LEU A 180 21.37 -3.31 12.17
N LEU A 181 22.38 -2.68 12.77
CA LEU A 181 23.77 -2.73 12.28
C LEU A 181 24.58 -3.91 12.83
N SER A 182 24.03 -4.65 13.81
CA SER A 182 24.79 -5.61 14.63
C SER A 182 26.04 -4.98 15.27
N LEU A 183 25.89 -3.77 15.84
CA LEU A 183 26.92 -3.03 16.55
C LEU A 183 26.45 -2.70 17.97
N ASP A 184 27.34 -2.86 18.96
CA ASP A 184 27.17 -2.17 20.24
C ASP A 184 27.30 -0.66 20.02
N MET A 185 26.29 0.08 20.47
CA MET A 185 26.29 1.54 20.52
C MET A 185 25.70 2.05 21.85
N GLU A 186 25.94 1.34 22.96
CA GLU A 186 25.66 1.87 24.30
C GLU A 186 26.47 3.16 24.54
N ASN A 187 27.73 3.18 24.13
CA ASN A 187 28.58 4.37 24.10
C ASN A 187 28.07 5.42 23.09
N LYS A 188 28.38 6.71 23.32
CA LYS A 188 28.00 7.79 22.38
C LYS A 188 28.83 7.71 21.09
N VAL A 189 28.13 7.52 19.96
CA VAL A 189 28.68 7.53 18.60
C VAL A 189 28.37 8.88 17.95
N GLN A 190 29.34 9.49 17.26
CA GLN A 190 29.11 10.73 16.52
C GLN A 190 28.40 10.45 15.18
N LEU A 191 27.13 10.82 15.10
CA LEU A 191 26.31 10.75 13.88
C LEU A 191 26.44 12.06 13.07
N SER A 192 26.27 11.98 11.75
CA SER A 192 26.31 13.14 10.86
C SER A 192 25.37 12.97 9.66
N PHE A 193 24.52 13.96 9.44
CA PHE A 193 23.63 14.05 8.28
C PHE A 193 24.01 15.25 7.43
N GLN A 194 24.30 15.01 6.15
CA GLN A 194 24.48 16.09 5.16
C GLN A 194 23.19 16.26 4.37
N PRO A 195 22.70 17.50 4.15
CA PRO A 195 21.54 17.74 3.31
C PRO A 195 21.76 17.20 1.89
N ASP A 196 20.74 16.51 1.37
CA ASP A 196 20.57 16.22 -0.04
C ASP A 196 19.10 16.41 -0.46
N TYR A 197 18.88 16.64 -1.75
CA TYR A 197 17.56 16.93 -2.31
C TYR A 197 17.36 16.25 -3.67
N ALA A 198 16.11 15.90 -3.97
CA ALA A 198 15.72 15.22 -5.20
C ALA A 198 15.31 16.22 -6.31
N ASN A 199 15.09 15.71 -7.53
CA ASN A 199 14.37 16.47 -8.56
C ASN A 199 12.90 16.07 -8.56
N LEU A 200 12.05 16.82 -7.85
CA LEU A 200 10.61 16.58 -7.75
C LEU A 200 9.74 17.44 -8.68
N ASN A 201 10.31 18.00 -9.76
CA ASN A 201 9.52 18.72 -10.76
C ASN A 201 8.47 17.79 -11.41
N GLN A 202 7.24 18.26 -11.64
CA GLN A 202 6.12 17.46 -12.19
C GLN A 202 6.48 16.68 -13.47
N ARG A 203 7.38 17.24 -14.30
CA ARG A 203 7.93 16.57 -15.51
C ARG A 203 8.69 15.26 -15.24
N MET A 204 9.06 14.99 -13.99
CA MET A 204 9.67 13.74 -13.54
C MET A 204 8.63 12.67 -13.19
N LEU A 205 7.37 13.03 -12.89
CA LEU A 205 6.33 12.07 -12.52
C LEU A 205 6.12 10.96 -13.58
N PRO A 206 6.09 11.23 -14.90
CA PRO A 206 6.06 10.16 -15.91
C PRO A 206 7.28 9.23 -15.88
N THR A 207 8.44 9.71 -15.43
CA THR A 207 9.64 8.87 -15.25
C THR A 207 9.54 8.01 -13.99
N TYR A 208 9.00 8.57 -12.89
CA TYR A 208 8.76 7.83 -11.65
C TYR A 208 7.69 6.74 -11.86
N LEU A 209 6.57 7.05 -12.53
CA LEU A 209 5.53 6.10 -12.92
C LEU A 209 6.08 4.98 -13.82
N ALA A 210 6.84 5.33 -14.86
CA ALA A 210 7.44 4.35 -15.77
C ALA A 210 8.61 3.54 -15.16
N MET A 211 9.07 3.90 -13.96
CA MET A 211 10.00 3.13 -13.15
C MET A 211 9.26 2.21 -12.17
N GLY A 212 8.32 2.73 -11.38
CA GLY A 212 7.50 1.93 -10.45
C GLY A 212 6.79 0.77 -11.15
N GLN A 213 6.17 1.04 -12.30
CA GLN A 213 5.52 0.01 -13.15
C GLN A 213 6.48 -1.06 -13.71
N LYS A 214 7.80 -0.95 -13.50
CA LYS A 214 8.82 -1.93 -13.88
C LYS A 214 9.53 -2.57 -12.69
N THR A 215 9.22 -2.17 -11.46
CA THR A 215 9.97 -2.57 -10.26
C THR A 215 9.09 -3.08 -9.13
N THR A 216 7.81 -2.70 -9.06
CA THR A 216 6.91 -3.14 -7.98
C THR A 216 6.51 -4.60 -8.19
N ILE A 217 6.77 -5.43 -7.18
CA ILE A 217 6.68 -6.89 -7.30
C ILE A 217 5.26 -7.44 -7.56
N SER A 218 4.20 -6.76 -7.11
CA SER A 218 2.81 -7.17 -7.39
C SER A 218 2.52 -7.13 -8.90
N LEU A 219 2.60 -5.96 -9.52
CA LEU A 219 2.44 -5.80 -10.96
C LEU A 219 3.41 -6.67 -11.77
N LEU A 220 4.67 -6.85 -11.32
CA LEU A 220 5.60 -7.76 -11.98
C LEU A 220 5.16 -9.22 -11.91
N ARG A 221 4.61 -9.67 -10.77
CA ARG A 221 4.04 -11.00 -10.60
C ARG A 221 2.87 -11.20 -11.54
N ASP A 222 1.94 -10.25 -11.59
CA ASP A 222 0.72 -10.37 -12.42
C ASP A 222 1.05 -10.29 -13.92
N THR A 223 2.03 -9.46 -14.29
CA THR A 223 2.61 -9.42 -15.65
C THR A 223 3.21 -10.77 -16.04
N GLU A 224 3.94 -11.45 -15.14
CA GLU A 224 4.47 -12.79 -15.41
C GLU A 224 3.39 -13.89 -15.37
N THR A 225 2.38 -13.79 -14.49
CA THR A 225 1.21 -14.69 -14.47
C THR A 225 0.48 -14.63 -15.81
N ARG A 226 0.20 -13.42 -16.31
CA ARG A 226 -0.36 -13.22 -17.65
C ARG A 226 0.56 -13.77 -18.73
N ARG A 227 1.87 -13.49 -18.68
CA ARG A 227 2.83 -14.00 -19.67
C ARG A 227 2.88 -15.53 -19.71
N LEU A 228 2.70 -16.20 -18.56
CA LEU A 228 2.57 -17.66 -18.47
C LEU A 228 1.22 -18.16 -18.99
N ALA A 229 0.12 -17.43 -18.78
CA ALA A 229 -1.19 -17.73 -19.37
C ALA A 229 -1.19 -17.57 -20.90
N ASP A 230 -0.59 -16.49 -21.42
CA ASP A 230 -0.33 -16.27 -22.85
C ASP A 230 0.49 -17.45 -23.45
N GLU A 231 1.51 -17.92 -22.73
CA GLU A 231 2.38 -19.02 -23.17
C GLU A 231 1.69 -20.39 -23.06
N LYS A 232 0.84 -20.61 -22.05
CA LYS A 232 -0.05 -21.78 -21.92
C LYS A 232 -1.04 -21.83 -23.07
N LEU A 233 -1.78 -20.75 -23.32
CA LEU A 233 -2.75 -20.64 -24.41
C LEU A 233 -2.10 -20.87 -25.78
N ASN A 234 -0.95 -20.24 -26.06
CA ASN A 234 -0.22 -20.47 -27.30
C ASN A 234 0.31 -21.91 -27.40
N THR A 235 0.77 -22.50 -26.30
CA THR A 235 1.22 -23.91 -26.27
C THR A 235 0.07 -24.87 -26.58
N THR A 236 -1.08 -24.69 -25.93
CA THR A 236 -2.31 -25.46 -26.21
C THR A 236 -2.70 -25.32 -27.67
N ARG A 237 -2.86 -24.10 -28.18
CA ARG A 237 -3.24 -23.82 -29.58
C ARG A 237 -2.28 -24.46 -30.59
N ASN A 238 -0.97 -24.42 -30.33
CA ASN A 238 0.03 -25.07 -31.18
C ASN A 238 -0.05 -26.60 -31.13
N LEU A 239 -0.34 -27.21 -29.97
CA LEU A 239 -0.58 -28.65 -29.84
C LEU A 239 -1.84 -29.08 -30.60
N LEU A 240 -2.95 -28.32 -30.45
CA LEU A 240 -4.19 -28.55 -31.20
C LEU A 240 -3.97 -28.45 -32.71
N SER A 241 -3.32 -27.39 -33.18
CA SER A 241 -3.03 -27.20 -34.61
C SER A 241 -2.11 -28.28 -35.17
N SER A 242 -1.18 -28.81 -34.35
CA SER A 242 -0.35 -29.97 -34.71
C SER A 242 -1.08 -31.31 -34.75
N LYS A 243 -2.18 -31.49 -33.98
CA LYS A 243 -2.99 -32.73 -33.93
C LYS A 243 -4.12 -32.71 -34.96
N PHE A 244 -4.76 -31.56 -35.17
CA PHE A 244 -5.97 -31.40 -35.97
C PHE A 244 -5.76 -30.72 -37.33
N GLY A 245 -4.62 -30.06 -37.50
CA GLY A 245 -4.22 -29.38 -38.75
C GLY A 245 -4.78 -27.95 -38.88
N PRO A 246 -4.07 -27.07 -39.60
CA PRO A 246 -4.40 -25.64 -39.68
C PRO A 246 -5.70 -25.34 -40.45
N ALA A 247 -6.26 -26.32 -41.17
CA ALA A 247 -7.56 -26.18 -41.82
C ALA A 247 -8.73 -26.18 -40.81
N ARG A 248 -8.65 -27.00 -39.75
CA ARG A 248 -9.67 -27.08 -38.69
C ARG A 248 -9.54 -25.92 -37.71
N MET A 249 -8.34 -25.65 -37.23
CA MET A 249 -8.09 -24.58 -36.26
C MET A 249 -8.32 -23.17 -36.82
N LYS A 250 -8.52 -23.01 -38.14
CA LYS A 250 -8.66 -21.72 -38.84
C LYS A 250 -9.73 -20.78 -38.26
N VAL A 251 -10.82 -21.32 -37.71
CA VAL A 251 -11.88 -20.52 -37.04
C VAL A 251 -11.37 -20.00 -35.70
N MET A 252 -10.83 -20.88 -34.85
CA MET A 252 -10.25 -20.53 -33.55
C MET A 252 -9.05 -19.57 -33.69
N ASP A 253 -8.13 -19.84 -34.62
CA ASP A 253 -7.04 -18.93 -35.03
C ASP A 253 -7.56 -17.59 -35.62
N GLY A 254 -8.85 -17.54 -35.96
CA GLY A 254 -9.57 -16.34 -36.34
C GLY A 254 -9.89 -15.43 -35.16
N LEU A 255 -10.33 -16.01 -34.04
CA LEU A 255 -10.83 -15.35 -32.83
C LEU A 255 -9.70 -14.78 -31.94
N TYR A 256 -8.52 -15.41 -31.93
CA TYR A 256 -7.33 -14.96 -31.18
C TYR A 256 -6.64 -13.71 -31.76
N LYS A 257 -7.40 -12.72 -32.21
CA LYS A 257 -6.88 -11.46 -32.80
C LYS A 257 -7.31 -10.22 -32.05
N ASP A 258 -8.46 -10.28 -31.38
CA ASP A 258 -9.02 -9.18 -30.62
C ASP A 258 -8.50 -9.22 -29.17
N ALA A 259 -8.51 -8.07 -28.50
CA ALA A 259 -7.88 -7.91 -27.18
C ALA A 259 -8.73 -8.48 -26.03
N ASP A 260 -10.05 -8.45 -26.19
CA ASP A 260 -11.02 -9.11 -25.34
C ASP A 260 -11.67 -10.23 -26.17
N ILE A 261 -11.57 -11.47 -25.70
CA ILE A 261 -12.15 -12.63 -26.38
C ILE A 261 -13.55 -12.85 -25.84
N ASP A 262 -14.56 -12.65 -26.69
CA ASP A 262 -15.96 -13.01 -26.44
C ASP A 262 -16.04 -14.52 -26.14
N MET A 263 -16.30 -14.86 -24.88
CA MET A 263 -16.29 -16.24 -24.41
C MET A 263 -17.49 -17.05 -24.92
N GLU A 264 -18.62 -16.43 -25.27
CA GLU A 264 -19.82 -17.10 -25.77
C GLU A 264 -19.64 -17.46 -27.25
N LEU A 265 -19.15 -16.51 -28.06
CA LEU A 265 -18.74 -16.74 -29.44
C LEU A 265 -17.56 -17.73 -29.51
N PHE A 266 -16.65 -17.69 -28.54
CA PHE A 266 -15.52 -18.60 -28.45
C PHE A 266 -15.94 -20.04 -28.11
N GLN A 267 -16.78 -20.23 -27.08
CA GLN A 267 -17.25 -21.57 -26.69
C GLN A 267 -18.07 -22.21 -27.81
N SER A 268 -19.02 -21.50 -28.40
CA SER A 268 -19.83 -22.01 -29.52
C SER A 268 -18.97 -22.40 -30.74
N SER A 269 -17.99 -21.57 -31.11
CA SER A 269 -17.02 -21.90 -32.19
C SER A 269 -16.13 -23.11 -31.85
N TYR A 270 -15.80 -23.29 -30.57
CA TYR A 270 -15.00 -24.42 -30.11
C TYR A 270 -15.81 -25.72 -30.10
N GLU A 271 -17.07 -25.68 -29.68
CA GLU A 271 -18.00 -26.81 -29.73
C GLU A 271 -18.28 -27.26 -31.17
N GLU A 272 -18.52 -26.33 -32.10
CA GLU A 272 -18.65 -26.63 -33.54
C GLU A 272 -17.37 -27.31 -34.08
N THR A 273 -16.20 -26.78 -33.70
CA THR A 273 -14.89 -27.37 -34.06
C THR A 273 -14.74 -28.79 -33.50
N LEU A 274 -15.11 -29.04 -32.25
CA LEU A 274 -15.10 -30.36 -31.63
C LEU A 274 -16.13 -31.31 -32.25
N GLN A 275 -17.30 -30.81 -32.67
CA GLN A 275 -18.31 -31.61 -33.37
C GLN A 275 -17.78 -32.07 -34.74
N HIS A 276 -17.23 -31.18 -35.56
CA HIS A 276 -16.63 -31.57 -36.84
C HIS A 276 -15.43 -32.52 -36.69
N VAL A 277 -14.68 -32.45 -35.59
CA VAL A 277 -13.67 -33.46 -35.25
C VAL A 277 -14.31 -34.82 -34.90
N LYS A 278 -15.42 -34.84 -34.16
CA LYS A 278 -16.18 -36.07 -33.85
C LYS A 278 -16.82 -36.70 -35.09
N GLU A 279 -17.33 -35.90 -36.02
CA GLU A 279 -17.99 -36.34 -37.26
C GLU A 279 -17.05 -37.10 -38.21
N ASP A 280 -15.80 -36.67 -38.35
CA ASP A 280 -14.84 -37.32 -39.25
C ASP A 280 -14.48 -38.75 -38.85
N TRP A 281 -14.64 -39.13 -37.58
CA TRP A 281 -14.47 -40.51 -37.11
C TRP A 281 -15.72 -41.38 -37.31
N GLN A 282 -16.80 -40.84 -37.84
CA GLN A 282 -18.01 -41.59 -38.16
C GLN A 282 -17.93 -42.24 -39.55
N GLY A 283 -18.64 -43.36 -39.71
CA GLY A 283 -18.69 -44.14 -40.94
C GLY A 283 -17.57 -45.18 -41.07
N VAL A 284 -17.28 -45.58 -42.30
CA VAL A 284 -16.49 -46.78 -42.64
C VAL A 284 -15.33 -46.42 -43.57
N PHE A 285 -14.15 -46.95 -43.27
CA PHE A 285 -12.97 -46.94 -44.11
C PHE A 285 -12.89 -48.26 -44.92
N MET A 286 -12.57 -48.18 -46.21
CA MET A 286 -12.46 -49.35 -47.09
C MET A 286 -11.00 -49.81 -47.20
N LEU A 287 -10.58 -50.72 -46.31
CA LEU A 287 -9.25 -51.32 -46.39
C LEU A 287 -9.16 -52.18 -47.68
N PHE A 288 -8.08 -51.98 -48.43
CA PHE A 288 -7.87 -52.51 -49.79
C PHE A 288 -9.00 -52.24 -50.80
N GLY A 289 -9.91 -51.29 -50.50
CA GLY A 289 -11.03 -50.91 -51.38
C GLY A 289 -12.26 -51.82 -51.31
N PHE A 290 -12.28 -52.85 -50.46
CA PHE A 290 -13.42 -53.78 -50.34
C PHE A 290 -13.67 -54.35 -48.94
N ILE A 291 -12.78 -54.14 -47.96
CA ILE A 291 -13.00 -54.57 -46.58
C ILE A 291 -13.53 -53.37 -45.77
N PRO A 292 -14.83 -53.36 -45.38
CA PRO A 292 -15.39 -52.28 -44.58
C PRO A 292 -14.93 -52.37 -43.13
N ILE A 293 -14.07 -51.44 -42.71
CA ILE A 293 -13.65 -51.28 -41.31
C ILE A 293 -14.27 -49.99 -40.77
N PRO A 294 -15.15 -50.03 -39.75
CA PRO A 294 -15.60 -48.84 -39.03
C PRO A 294 -14.42 -47.94 -38.65
N LYS A 295 -14.48 -46.63 -38.94
CA LYS A 295 -13.38 -45.71 -38.65
C LYS A 295 -13.02 -45.69 -37.15
N SER A 296 -14.01 -45.91 -36.28
CA SER A 296 -13.83 -46.09 -34.83
C SER A 296 -12.94 -47.28 -34.43
N LEU A 297 -12.77 -48.31 -35.28
CA LEU A 297 -11.80 -49.40 -35.04
C LEU A 297 -10.39 -49.05 -35.52
N LEU A 298 -10.23 -48.06 -36.41
CA LEU A 298 -8.94 -47.47 -36.79
C LEU A 298 -8.49 -46.37 -35.83
N GLN A 299 -9.36 -45.96 -34.92
CA GLN A 299 -9.13 -44.94 -33.88
C GLN A 299 -8.19 -45.43 -32.77
N GLY A 300 -7.93 -46.74 -32.72
CA GLY A 300 -7.05 -47.39 -31.74
C GLY A 300 -7.64 -47.42 -30.34
N GLU A 301 -7.03 -48.21 -29.45
CA GLU A 301 -7.47 -48.37 -28.06
C GLU A 301 -7.14 -47.15 -27.17
N PHE A 302 -6.51 -46.09 -27.74
CA PHE A 302 -5.91 -44.99 -26.96
C PHE A 302 -6.01 -43.55 -27.55
N ASP A 303 -6.43 -43.32 -28.81
CA ASP A 303 -6.19 -42.00 -29.47
C ASP A 303 -7.45 -41.24 -29.96
N GLY A 304 -8.62 -41.51 -29.36
CA GLY A 304 -9.90 -40.86 -29.72
C GLY A 304 -10.62 -40.19 -28.56
N LEU A 305 -11.48 -40.95 -27.89
CA LEU A 305 -12.44 -40.45 -26.91
C LEU A 305 -11.77 -39.78 -25.69
N ARG A 306 -10.83 -40.46 -25.04
CA ARG A 306 -10.10 -39.91 -23.88
C ARG A 306 -9.27 -38.66 -24.22
N TYR A 307 -8.91 -38.46 -25.48
CA TYR A 307 -8.32 -37.20 -25.96
C TYR A 307 -9.39 -36.11 -26.04
N LEU A 308 -10.57 -36.40 -26.60
CA LEU A 308 -11.71 -35.47 -26.68
C LEU A 308 -12.24 -35.03 -25.31
N ASP A 309 -12.21 -35.91 -24.31
CA ASP A 309 -12.62 -35.59 -22.93
C ASP A 309 -11.68 -34.55 -22.31
N ASP A 310 -10.36 -34.80 -22.29
CA ASP A 310 -9.31 -33.84 -21.88
C ASP A 310 -9.43 -32.51 -22.68
N LEU A 311 -9.75 -32.59 -23.96
CA LEU A 311 -9.84 -31.43 -24.85
C LEU A 311 -11.06 -30.53 -24.60
N THR A 312 -12.13 -31.04 -23.98
CA THR A 312 -13.43 -30.34 -23.90
C THR A 312 -13.30 -28.96 -23.26
N ASN A 313 -12.46 -28.83 -22.21
CA ASN A 313 -12.29 -27.57 -21.48
C ASN A 313 -10.89 -26.95 -21.57
N VAL A 314 -9.85 -27.65 -22.02
CA VAL A 314 -8.45 -27.20 -21.91
C VAL A 314 -8.13 -25.90 -22.67
N LEU A 315 -8.78 -25.63 -23.82
CA LEU A 315 -8.61 -24.38 -24.56
C LEU A 315 -9.49 -23.23 -24.02
N PRO A 316 -10.79 -23.43 -23.71
CA PRO A 316 -11.58 -22.46 -22.94
C PRO A 316 -10.92 -22.03 -21.63
N LEU A 317 -10.46 -22.98 -20.80
CA LEU A 317 -9.81 -22.69 -19.52
C LEU A 317 -8.53 -21.85 -19.68
N ALA A 318 -7.66 -22.21 -20.63
CA ALA A 318 -6.46 -21.40 -20.91
C ALA A 318 -6.79 -19.98 -21.41
N THR A 319 -7.95 -19.78 -22.04
CA THR A 319 -8.45 -18.47 -22.49
C THR A 319 -9.05 -17.67 -21.32
N MET A 320 -9.81 -18.32 -20.43
CA MET A 320 -10.33 -17.70 -19.19
C MET A 320 -9.20 -17.31 -18.23
N GLU A 321 -8.18 -18.16 -18.06
CA GLU A 321 -6.97 -17.84 -17.27
C GLU A 321 -6.23 -16.63 -17.82
N GLN A 322 -6.10 -16.52 -19.15
CA GLN A 322 -5.49 -15.36 -19.83
C GLN A 322 -6.28 -14.08 -19.53
N ASN A 323 -7.61 -14.11 -19.74
CA ASN A 323 -8.48 -12.95 -19.50
C ASN A 323 -8.45 -12.51 -18.02
N LYS A 324 -8.50 -13.47 -17.07
CA LYS A 324 -8.39 -13.18 -15.63
C LYS A 324 -7.05 -12.55 -15.28
N ALA A 325 -5.94 -13.10 -15.78
CA ALA A 325 -4.61 -12.55 -15.52
C ALA A 325 -4.40 -11.16 -16.16
N ALA A 326 -5.01 -10.90 -17.32
CA ALA A 326 -4.97 -9.58 -17.97
C ALA A 326 -5.76 -8.51 -17.18
N LEU A 327 -6.91 -8.89 -16.59
CA LEU A 327 -7.68 -8.01 -15.70
C LEU A 327 -6.89 -7.70 -14.41
N GLN A 328 -6.34 -8.72 -13.76
CA GLN A 328 -5.52 -8.55 -12.55
C GLN A 328 -4.26 -7.70 -12.80
N GLU A 329 -3.60 -7.86 -13.96
CA GLU A 329 -2.48 -6.98 -14.36
C GLU A 329 -2.93 -5.52 -14.53
N LYS A 330 -4.13 -5.27 -15.06
CA LYS A 330 -4.70 -3.92 -15.24
C LYS A 330 -5.05 -3.28 -13.89
N GLU A 331 -5.60 -4.04 -12.96
CA GLU A 331 -5.91 -3.61 -11.59
C GLU A 331 -4.61 -3.24 -10.84
N SER A 332 -3.67 -4.17 -10.71
CA SER A 332 -2.34 -3.94 -10.09
C SER A 332 -1.58 -2.78 -10.75
N ARG A 333 -1.72 -2.58 -12.06
CA ARG A 333 -1.11 -1.44 -12.76
C ARG A 333 -1.71 -0.10 -12.33
N THR A 334 -3.01 -0.08 -12.05
CA THR A 334 -3.73 1.11 -11.57
C THR A 334 -3.31 1.45 -10.14
N THR A 335 -3.25 0.47 -9.24
CA THR A 335 -2.73 0.64 -7.87
C THR A 335 -1.31 1.19 -7.86
N VAL A 336 -0.39 0.61 -8.64
CA VAL A 336 1.01 1.08 -8.72
C VAL A 336 1.12 2.50 -9.32
N ILE A 337 0.15 2.95 -10.12
CA ILE A 337 0.08 4.34 -10.58
C ILE A 337 -0.35 5.27 -9.43
N ALA A 338 -1.34 4.87 -8.63
CA ALA A 338 -1.81 5.63 -7.47
C ALA A 338 -0.72 5.76 -6.39
N ASP A 339 -0.10 4.64 -5.98
CA ASP A 339 0.96 4.59 -4.96
C ASP A 339 2.11 5.55 -5.25
N VAL A 340 2.53 5.61 -6.53
CA VAL A 340 3.63 6.46 -6.99
C VAL A 340 3.21 7.92 -7.11
N ARG A 341 1.95 8.24 -7.48
CA ARG A 341 1.42 9.61 -7.43
C ARG A 341 1.36 10.12 -5.99
N GLN A 342 0.78 9.35 -5.07
CA GLN A 342 0.69 9.69 -3.66
C GLN A 342 2.08 9.88 -3.04
N SER A 343 2.99 8.90 -3.23
CA SER A 343 4.35 9.00 -2.69
C SER A 343 5.14 10.19 -3.26
N PHE A 344 4.85 10.61 -4.50
CA PHE A 344 5.45 11.80 -5.12
C PHE A 344 4.92 13.10 -4.51
N LEU A 345 3.63 13.14 -4.18
CA LEU A 345 2.99 14.32 -3.60
C LEU A 345 3.24 14.48 -2.09
N GLU A 346 3.32 13.37 -1.34
CA GLU A 346 3.89 13.37 0.02
C GLU A 346 5.33 13.93 0.03
N ALA A 347 6.17 13.49 -0.92
CA ALA A 347 7.53 14.01 -1.07
C ALA A 347 7.56 15.50 -1.47
N LYS A 348 6.56 15.98 -2.23
CA LYS A 348 6.44 17.39 -2.62
C LYS A 348 5.94 18.29 -1.49
N GLY A 349 4.94 17.86 -0.72
CA GLY A 349 4.49 18.58 0.48
C GLY A 349 5.62 18.69 1.52
N ALA A 350 6.42 17.64 1.69
CA ALA A 350 7.62 17.68 2.54
C ALA A 350 8.73 18.58 1.97
N GLU A 351 8.88 18.69 0.65
CA GLU A 351 9.82 19.61 -0.01
C GLU A 351 9.47 21.07 0.29
N GLU A 352 8.20 21.44 0.15
CA GLU A 352 7.73 22.81 0.41
C GLU A 352 7.69 23.12 1.91
N GLY A 353 7.38 22.15 2.78
CA GLY A 353 7.54 22.29 4.24
C GLY A 353 8.99 22.55 4.65
N TYR A 354 9.96 21.88 4.02
CA TYR A 354 11.39 22.16 4.23
C TYR A 354 11.80 23.52 3.65
N ALA A 355 11.30 23.88 2.47
CA ALA A 355 11.52 25.20 1.88
C ALA A 355 10.99 26.33 2.79
N GLN A 356 9.80 26.16 3.37
CA GLN A 356 9.20 27.13 4.27
C GLN A 356 10.00 27.28 5.58
N ALA A 357 10.42 26.17 6.20
CA ALA A 357 11.27 26.24 7.40
C ALA A 357 12.59 27.01 7.16
N LEU A 358 13.17 26.90 5.95
CA LEU A 358 14.34 27.70 5.53
C LEU A 358 14.01 29.19 5.37
N ARG A 359 12.83 29.56 4.85
CA ARG A 359 12.34 30.95 4.79
C ARG A 359 12.07 31.53 6.19
N ASP A 360 11.54 30.72 7.11
CA ASP A 360 11.24 31.15 8.48
C ASP A 360 12.50 31.44 9.30
N LYS A 361 13.58 30.68 9.09
CA LYS A 361 14.90 31.03 9.65
C LYS A 361 15.44 32.34 9.08
N ASP A 362 15.35 32.58 7.76
CA ASP A 362 15.74 33.87 7.17
C ASP A 362 14.97 35.04 7.82
N ASN A 363 13.66 34.86 8.04
CA ASN A 363 12.82 35.84 8.72
C ASN A 363 13.22 36.04 10.20
N ALA A 364 13.46 34.97 10.95
CA ALA A 364 13.90 35.02 12.35
C ALA A 364 15.27 35.71 12.49
N VAL A 365 16.25 35.36 11.64
CA VAL A 365 17.59 35.97 11.62
C VAL A 365 17.50 37.46 11.22
N ALA A 366 16.67 37.82 10.23
CA ALA A 366 16.44 39.21 9.87
C ALA A 366 15.78 40.01 11.00
N ASN A 367 14.89 39.40 11.78
CA ASN A 367 14.25 40.03 12.94
C ASN A 367 15.21 40.17 14.13
N LEU A 368 16.06 39.17 14.40
CA LEU A 368 17.15 39.26 15.38
C LEU A 368 18.17 40.34 14.99
N ALA A 369 18.48 40.53 13.70
CA ALA A 369 19.33 41.63 13.24
C ALA A 369 18.70 43.02 13.53
N LYS A 370 17.41 43.19 13.26
CA LYS A 370 16.65 44.42 13.60
C LYS A 370 16.61 44.65 15.12
N ALA A 371 16.41 43.61 15.92
CA ALA A 371 16.42 43.68 17.38
C ALA A 371 17.79 44.12 17.93
N ASN A 372 18.89 43.55 17.44
CA ASN A 372 20.25 43.98 17.76
C ASN A 372 20.51 45.46 17.37
N GLN A 373 19.91 45.96 16.28
CA GLN A 373 20.00 47.37 15.92
C GLN A 373 19.20 48.27 16.89
N LYS A 374 17.98 47.86 17.29
CA LYS A 374 17.19 48.58 18.31
C LYS A 374 17.93 48.65 19.65
N LEU A 375 18.54 47.55 20.09
CA LEU A 375 19.32 47.49 21.33
C LEU A 375 20.53 48.44 21.29
N LYS A 376 21.27 48.50 20.16
CA LYS A 376 22.37 49.46 19.94
C LYS A 376 21.94 50.94 19.95
N LEU A 377 20.66 51.21 19.71
CA LEU A 377 20.05 52.54 19.75
C LEU A 377 19.32 52.83 21.08
N SER A 378 19.42 51.94 22.07
CA SER A 378 18.67 51.99 23.34
C SER A 378 17.14 52.00 23.19
N LEU A 379 16.62 51.47 22.07
CA LEU A 379 15.20 51.36 21.74
C LEU A 379 14.58 49.99 22.09
N MET A 380 15.30 49.19 22.89
CA MET A 380 14.97 47.82 23.31
C MET A 380 15.85 47.46 24.52
N LYS A 381 15.34 46.64 25.45
CA LYS A 381 16.12 46.13 26.60
C LYS A 381 16.92 44.88 26.22
N ALA A 382 17.96 44.56 27.00
CA ALA A 382 18.75 43.37 26.79
C ALA A 382 17.94 42.07 26.96
N ASP A 383 16.99 42.05 27.90
CA ASP A 383 16.15 40.88 28.19
C ASP A 383 15.14 40.60 27.04
N GLU A 384 14.67 41.66 26.38
CA GLU A 384 13.78 41.61 25.21
C GLU A 384 14.48 41.00 23.97
N LEU A 385 15.82 40.97 23.93
CA LEU A 385 16.58 40.34 22.85
C LEU A 385 16.52 38.80 22.91
N GLN A 386 16.32 38.20 24.08
CA GLN A 386 16.43 36.74 24.24
C GLN A 386 15.38 35.99 23.41
N ALA A 387 14.13 36.47 23.40
CA ALA A 387 13.05 35.90 22.58
C ALA A 387 13.38 35.85 21.07
N TYR A 388 14.16 36.82 20.55
CA TYR A 388 14.61 36.81 19.16
C TYR A 388 15.73 35.80 18.89
N LYS A 389 16.49 35.37 19.90
CA LYS A 389 17.44 34.26 19.78
C LYS A 389 16.69 32.92 19.87
N ASP A 390 15.82 32.79 20.86
CA ASP A 390 15.00 31.59 21.08
C ASP A 390 14.19 31.24 19.82
N ALA A 391 13.67 32.25 19.12
CA ALA A 391 12.99 32.10 17.83
C ALA A 391 13.90 31.62 16.68
N VAL A 392 15.19 32.02 16.65
CA VAL A 392 16.17 31.51 15.67
C VAL A 392 16.53 30.05 16.00
N ASP A 393 16.74 29.73 17.28
CA ASP A 393 17.03 28.35 17.71
C ASP A 393 15.84 27.41 17.45
N GLN A 394 14.61 27.91 17.59
CA GLN A 394 13.38 27.20 17.24
C GLN A 394 13.24 27.01 15.73
N ALA A 395 13.58 28.02 14.91
CA ALA A 395 13.61 27.87 13.45
C ALA A 395 14.67 26.86 12.99
N ASP A 396 15.86 26.84 13.60
CA ASP A 396 16.89 25.82 13.35
C ASP A 396 16.44 24.42 13.79
N ALA A 397 15.64 24.30 14.85
CA ALA A 397 15.01 23.04 15.22
C ALA A 397 13.97 22.59 14.18
N GLY A 398 13.10 23.50 13.72
CA GLY A 398 12.13 23.26 12.65
C GLY A 398 12.78 22.80 11.35
N ILE A 399 13.85 23.48 10.90
CA ILE A 399 14.66 23.07 9.75
C ILE A 399 15.21 21.64 9.91
N THR A 400 15.70 21.28 11.10
CA THR A 400 16.23 19.94 11.34
C THR A 400 15.15 18.87 11.14
N ALA A 401 13.96 19.09 11.69
CA ALA A 401 12.84 18.17 11.57
C ALA A 401 12.29 18.12 10.14
N ALA A 402 12.10 19.27 9.49
CA ALA A 402 11.57 19.34 8.12
C ALA A 402 12.53 18.72 7.09
N GLN A 403 13.85 18.91 7.24
CA GLN A 403 14.85 18.26 6.39
C GLN A 403 14.82 16.73 6.53
N ILE A 404 14.59 16.22 7.74
CA ILE A 404 14.48 14.78 8.00
C ILE A 404 13.15 14.24 7.44
N GLY A 405 12.03 14.95 7.63
CA GLY A 405 10.74 14.62 7.03
C GLY A 405 10.82 14.52 5.50
N TYR A 406 11.40 15.53 4.85
CA TYR A 406 11.67 15.52 3.41
C TYR A 406 12.56 14.33 3.00
N LYS A 407 13.63 14.05 3.76
CA LYS A 407 14.52 12.91 3.48
C LYS A 407 13.80 11.56 3.57
N LEU A 408 12.89 11.39 4.54
CA LEU A 408 12.07 10.20 4.68
C LEU A 408 11.06 10.08 3.52
N ALA A 409 10.40 11.18 3.14
CA ALA A 409 9.41 11.19 2.07
C ALA A 409 10.03 10.88 0.68
N ILE A 410 11.20 11.46 0.35
CA ILE A 410 11.93 11.07 -0.87
C ILE A 410 12.47 9.63 -0.80
N GLY A 411 12.68 9.08 0.40
CA GLY A 411 13.00 7.67 0.62
C GLY A 411 11.80 6.74 0.34
N LYS A 412 10.60 7.10 0.79
CA LYS A 412 9.35 6.38 0.46
C LYS A 412 9.08 6.41 -1.06
N LEU A 413 9.27 7.56 -1.71
CA LEU A 413 9.18 7.66 -3.18
C LEU A 413 10.26 6.81 -3.88
N ASP A 414 11.48 6.73 -3.35
CA ASP A 414 12.54 5.88 -3.90
C ASP A 414 12.18 4.38 -3.78
N GLN A 415 11.52 3.99 -2.69
CA GLN A 415 10.95 2.64 -2.52
C GLN A 415 9.84 2.35 -3.55
N ALA A 416 8.84 3.23 -3.67
CA ALA A 416 7.74 3.10 -4.62
C ALA A 416 8.18 3.10 -6.10
N THR A 417 9.34 3.71 -6.41
CA THR A 417 9.89 3.82 -7.77
C THR A 417 11.09 2.90 -8.03
N GLY A 418 11.37 1.96 -7.13
CA GLY A 418 12.44 0.97 -7.31
C GLY A 418 13.85 1.55 -7.46
N GLY A 419 14.16 2.60 -6.69
CA GLY A 419 15.48 3.24 -6.69
C GLY A 419 15.67 4.34 -7.74
N ALA A 420 14.58 4.92 -8.27
CA ALA A 420 14.66 5.96 -9.32
C ALA A 420 15.09 7.32 -8.77
N VAL A 421 14.64 7.70 -7.56
CA VAL A 421 14.91 9.03 -6.96
C VAL A 421 16.38 9.21 -6.68
N ASN A 422 17.09 8.17 -6.22
CA ASN A 422 18.54 8.16 -6.02
C ASN A 422 19.34 8.70 -7.22
N ARG A 423 18.84 8.51 -8.45
CA ARG A 423 19.50 8.95 -9.69
C ARG A 423 19.39 10.46 -9.92
N THR A 424 18.53 11.14 -9.15
CA THR A 424 18.26 12.58 -9.22
C THR A 424 18.79 13.36 -8.03
N LEU A 425 19.23 12.67 -6.97
CA LEU A 425 19.71 13.28 -5.73
C LEU A 425 20.92 14.21 -5.98
N ARG A 426 20.92 15.33 -5.28
CA ARG A 426 21.98 16.35 -5.25
C ARG A 426 22.33 16.65 -3.81
N SER A 427 23.62 16.61 -3.47
CA SER A 427 24.08 17.06 -2.15
C SER A 427 24.02 18.59 -2.07
N GLY A 428 23.58 19.10 -0.93
CA GLY A 428 23.36 20.53 -0.68
C GLY A 428 22.00 20.80 -0.05
N ILE A 429 21.84 22.01 0.48
CA ILE A 429 20.54 22.51 0.97
C ILE A 429 19.62 22.73 -0.24
N LEU A 430 18.33 22.43 -0.08
CA LEU A 430 17.28 22.67 -1.09
C LEU A 430 17.32 24.15 -1.56
N PRO A 431 17.24 24.46 -2.87
CA PRO A 431 17.29 25.84 -3.39
C PRO A 431 15.96 26.62 -3.19
N TYR A 432 15.51 26.72 -1.95
CA TYR A 432 14.19 27.21 -1.48
C TYR A 432 13.79 28.64 -1.91
N ARG A 433 14.71 29.43 -2.50
CA ARG A 433 14.46 30.82 -2.92
C ARG A 433 13.91 30.91 -4.35
N ASP A 434 14.24 29.93 -5.19
CA ASP A 434 13.89 29.86 -6.61
C ASP A 434 13.08 28.57 -6.89
N LEU A 435 12.44 28.02 -5.85
CA LEU A 435 11.70 26.76 -5.95
C LEU A 435 10.39 26.97 -6.74
N ASP A 436 10.09 26.01 -7.61
CA ASP A 436 8.76 25.88 -8.23
C ASP A 436 7.84 25.23 -7.17
N ASP A 437 6.99 26.07 -6.57
CA ASP A 437 6.08 25.73 -5.46
C ASP A 437 5.00 24.72 -5.87
N GLY A 438 4.77 24.53 -7.18
CA GLY A 438 3.72 23.67 -7.73
C GLY A 438 2.30 24.26 -7.66
N LEU A 439 2.14 25.39 -6.96
CA LEU A 439 0.87 26.08 -6.68
C LEU A 439 0.74 27.38 -7.49
N SER A 440 1.87 28.00 -7.85
CA SER A 440 1.95 29.05 -8.86
C SER A 440 1.58 28.45 -10.23
N PRO A 441 0.59 29.00 -10.95
CA PRO A 441 0.31 28.55 -12.31
C PRO A 441 1.55 28.73 -13.18
N VAL A 442 1.97 27.65 -13.86
CA VAL A 442 3.21 27.58 -14.65
C VAL A 442 3.25 28.74 -15.64
N LYS A 443 4.01 29.80 -15.30
CA LYS A 443 4.15 31.00 -16.14
C LYS A 443 4.64 30.53 -17.52
N PRO A 444 3.82 30.64 -18.59
CA PRO A 444 4.09 29.92 -19.83
C PRO A 444 5.41 30.44 -20.41
N GLN A 445 6.44 29.58 -20.37
CA GLN A 445 7.74 29.90 -20.95
C GLN A 445 7.54 30.08 -22.45
N LYS A 446 7.46 31.35 -22.89
CA LYS A 446 7.15 31.74 -24.27
C LYS A 446 7.90 30.83 -25.24
N PRO A 447 7.20 29.95 -26.00
CA PRO A 447 7.87 28.96 -26.83
C PRO A 447 8.77 29.69 -27.82
N LYS A 448 10.08 29.38 -27.80
CA LYS A 448 11.04 29.96 -28.73
C LYS A 448 10.59 29.58 -30.15
N ALA A 449 10.14 30.59 -30.90
CA ALA A 449 9.46 30.39 -32.18
C ALA A 449 10.26 29.45 -33.11
N PRO A 450 9.61 28.46 -33.74
CA PRO A 450 10.31 27.36 -34.42
C PRO A 450 11.26 27.83 -35.51
N LEU A 451 12.39 27.13 -35.64
CA LEU A 451 13.42 27.45 -36.64
C LEU A 451 12.93 27.24 -38.07
N GLY A 452 11.88 26.44 -38.25
CA GLY A 452 11.22 26.21 -39.53
C GLY A 452 10.22 25.06 -39.45
N THR A 453 9.77 24.61 -40.63
CA THR A 453 8.86 23.47 -40.78
C THR A 453 9.29 22.58 -41.93
N TRP A 454 8.95 21.30 -41.83
CA TRP A 454 9.17 20.29 -42.87
C TRP A 454 7.83 19.72 -43.35
N LYS A 455 7.79 19.27 -44.61
CA LYS A 455 6.62 18.60 -45.20
C LYS A 455 7.03 17.51 -46.19
N LEU A 456 6.51 16.30 -45.98
CA LEU A 456 6.63 15.13 -46.84
C LEU A 456 5.29 14.92 -47.57
N LYS A 457 5.24 15.17 -48.88
CA LYS A 457 4.05 14.89 -49.71
C LYS A 457 4.23 13.54 -50.44
N PRO A 458 3.23 12.65 -50.46
CA PRO A 458 3.24 11.54 -51.41
C PRO A 458 3.03 12.07 -52.84
N ALA A 459 3.75 11.52 -53.82
CA ALA A 459 3.42 11.65 -55.23
C ALA A 459 2.40 10.56 -55.59
N VAL A 460 1.25 10.98 -56.13
CA VAL A 460 0.11 10.10 -56.39
C VAL A 460 0.50 8.98 -57.36
N GLY A 461 0.24 7.73 -56.95
CA GLY A 461 0.32 6.54 -57.80
C GLY A 461 1.65 5.78 -57.87
N GLN A 462 2.75 6.21 -57.22
CA GLN A 462 4.07 5.57 -57.40
C GLN A 462 4.92 5.29 -56.15
N LEU A 463 4.39 5.39 -54.92
CA LEU A 463 5.17 5.16 -53.66
C LEU A 463 6.41 6.06 -53.50
N LEU A 464 6.45 7.19 -54.20
CA LEU A 464 7.54 8.15 -54.22
C LEU A 464 7.12 9.43 -53.48
N SER A 465 8.00 10.01 -52.65
CA SER A 465 7.65 11.18 -51.84
C SER A 465 8.52 12.42 -52.12
N ASP A 466 7.89 13.59 -52.06
CA ASP A 466 8.49 14.94 -52.13
C ASP A 466 8.73 15.47 -50.71
N PHE A 467 9.96 15.47 -50.22
CA PHE A 467 10.34 16.05 -48.92
C PHE A 467 10.84 17.49 -49.08
N SER A 468 10.21 18.43 -48.38
CA SER A 468 10.46 19.87 -48.49
C SER A 468 10.71 20.52 -47.13
N VAL A 469 11.58 21.53 -47.10
CA VAL A 469 11.97 22.25 -45.87
C VAL A 469 11.83 23.76 -46.06
N ARG A 470 11.19 24.42 -45.08
CA ARG A 470 11.16 25.87 -44.91
C ARG A 470 11.88 26.22 -43.61
N VAL A 471 12.68 27.29 -43.63
CA VAL A 471 13.39 27.81 -42.44
C VAL A 471 13.16 29.30 -42.28
N SER A 472 13.26 29.79 -41.04
CA SER A 472 13.23 31.21 -40.73
C SER A 472 14.32 31.95 -41.50
N LYS A 473 13.95 33.08 -42.13
CA LYS A 473 14.88 33.94 -42.89
C LYS A 473 16.11 34.35 -42.04
N LYS A 474 15.95 34.43 -40.71
CA LYS A 474 17.02 34.76 -39.75
C LYS A 474 18.22 33.82 -39.81
N LEU A 475 18.03 32.53 -40.13
CA LEU A 475 19.12 31.55 -40.25
C LEU A 475 19.96 31.75 -41.51
N GLY A 476 19.39 32.35 -42.56
CA GLY A 476 20.08 32.64 -43.81
C GLY A 476 20.62 31.42 -44.56
N ALA A 477 19.99 30.25 -44.40
CA ALA A 477 20.33 29.04 -45.15
C ALA A 477 20.04 29.21 -46.65
N THR A 478 20.91 28.68 -47.50
CA THR A 478 20.75 28.64 -48.96
C THR A 478 20.24 27.28 -49.44
N ASP A 479 20.68 26.20 -48.78
CA ASP A 479 20.40 24.82 -49.16
C ASP A 479 20.21 23.93 -47.93
N TYR A 480 19.62 22.75 -48.12
CA TYR A 480 19.51 21.69 -47.13
C TYR A 480 19.80 20.31 -47.73
N ALA A 481 20.06 19.31 -46.89
CA ALA A 481 20.06 17.90 -47.26
C ALA A 481 19.54 17.04 -46.10
N VAL A 482 18.87 15.93 -46.43
CA VAL A 482 18.35 14.95 -45.47
C VAL A 482 19.37 13.83 -45.27
N TYR A 483 19.48 13.32 -44.05
CA TYR A 483 20.33 12.19 -43.68
C TYR A 483 19.57 11.25 -42.74
N THR A 484 19.89 9.95 -42.74
CA THR A 484 19.51 9.05 -41.64
C THR A 484 20.25 9.42 -40.35
N LYS A 485 19.78 8.90 -39.22
CA LYS A 485 20.45 8.96 -37.91
C LYS A 485 21.93 8.54 -38.02
N ASP A 486 22.21 7.48 -38.76
CA ASP A 486 23.53 6.88 -39.05
C ASP A 486 24.36 7.66 -40.08
N GLY A 487 23.84 8.78 -40.61
CA GLY A 487 24.60 9.68 -41.48
C GLY A 487 24.59 9.32 -42.97
N LYS A 488 23.74 8.39 -43.42
CA LYS A 488 23.56 8.12 -44.86
C LYS A 488 22.69 9.22 -45.49
N ARG A 489 23.21 9.93 -46.49
CA ARG A 489 22.47 11.04 -47.14
C ARG A 489 21.32 10.52 -47.99
N ILE A 490 20.13 11.09 -47.81
CA ILE A 490 18.93 10.82 -48.59
C ILE A 490 18.77 11.92 -49.65
N GLY A 491 18.87 11.52 -50.93
CA GLY A 491 18.77 12.43 -52.07
C GLY A 491 19.97 13.38 -52.27
N LYS A 492 19.71 14.47 -53.00
CA LYS A 492 20.69 15.51 -53.36
C LYS A 492 20.50 16.75 -52.48
N ARG A 493 21.59 17.48 -52.18
CA ARG A 493 21.52 18.80 -51.53
C ARG A 493 20.68 19.74 -52.41
N THR A 494 19.69 20.36 -51.81
CA THR A 494 18.58 21.04 -52.50
C THR A 494 18.35 22.41 -51.90
N LYS A 495 18.00 23.42 -52.72
CA LYS A 495 17.78 24.80 -52.24
C LYS A 495 16.59 24.86 -51.27
N ILE A 496 16.65 25.74 -50.28
CA ILE A 496 15.50 26.02 -49.39
C ILE A 496 14.28 26.42 -50.25
N ASN A 497 13.08 25.97 -49.88
CA ASN A 497 11.83 26.09 -50.65
C ASN A 497 11.76 25.28 -51.97
N LYS A 498 12.68 24.35 -52.24
CA LYS A 498 12.49 23.28 -53.23
C LYS A 498 12.35 21.92 -52.52
N SER A 499 11.68 20.97 -53.14
CA SER A 499 11.54 19.59 -52.63
C SER A 499 12.69 18.72 -53.13
N ILE A 500 13.14 17.78 -52.29
CA ILE A 500 13.82 16.57 -52.74
C ILE A 500 12.73 15.60 -53.19
N ARG A 501 12.71 15.26 -54.48
CA ARG A 501 11.73 14.37 -55.11
C ARG A 501 12.14 12.90 -55.05
N ASN A 502 11.17 12.03 -55.31
CA ASN A 502 11.35 10.61 -55.55
C ASN A 502 12.07 9.87 -54.41
N LEU A 503 11.68 10.17 -53.16
CA LEU A 503 12.22 9.50 -51.98
C LEU A 503 11.35 8.32 -51.56
N SER A 504 11.97 7.15 -51.43
CA SER A 504 11.38 5.93 -50.84
C SER A 504 11.34 6.01 -49.30
N LEU A 505 10.74 7.06 -48.76
CA LEU A 505 10.58 7.29 -47.31
C LEU A 505 9.22 6.78 -46.83
N LYS A 506 9.22 5.92 -45.82
CA LYS A 506 8.01 5.56 -45.05
C LYS A 506 7.71 6.66 -44.03
N PHE A 507 6.43 7.03 -43.89
CA PHE A 507 5.97 8.07 -42.96
C PHE A 507 6.22 7.73 -41.47
N SER A 508 6.43 6.46 -41.14
CA SER A 508 6.70 5.95 -39.79
C SER A 508 8.18 5.93 -39.39
N GLN A 509 9.09 6.49 -40.20
CA GLN A 509 10.55 6.46 -39.95
C GLN A 509 11.19 7.87 -39.99
N ILE A 510 10.41 8.92 -39.71
CA ILE A 510 10.86 10.32 -39.82
C ILE A 510 11.66 10.77 -38.60
N ASP A 511 11.41 10.15 -37.44
CA ASP A 511 12.25 10.17 -36.23
C ASP A 511 13.69 9.72 -36.49
N GLN A 512 13.91 8.90 -37.52
CA GLN A 512 15.21 8.40 -37.94
C GLN A 512 15.94 9.37 -38.90
N LEU A 513 15.41 10.57 -39.13
CA LEU A 513 15.94 11.56 -40.09
C LEU A 513 16.43 12.85 -39.42
N LYS A 514 17.46 13.46 -40.02
CA LYS A 514 17.99 14.78 -39.64
C LYS A 514 18.23 15.66 -40.87
N VAL A 515 17.98 16.96 -40.75
CA VAL A 515 18.16 17.95 -41.81
C VAL A 515 19.41 18.78 -41.54
N VAL A 516 20.38 18.70 -42.46
CA VAL A 516 21.59 19.53 -42.44
C VAL A 516 21.34 20.77 -43.28
N LEU A 517 21.45 21.94 -42.67
CA LEU A 517 21.34 23.25 -43.33
C LEU A 517 22.70 23.76 -43.79
N TYR A 518 22.73 24.41 -44.95
CA TYR A 518 23.93 24.97 -45.57
C TYR A 518 23.73 26.45 -45.91
N LYS A 519 24.82 27.22 -45.88
CA LYS A 519 24.90 28.61 -46.33
C LYS A 519 26.15 28.78 -47.18
N ARG A 520 25.98 29.10 -48.47
CA ARG A 520 27.09 29.21 -49.44
C ARG A 520 28.01 27.97 -49.44
N GLY A 521 27.42 26.78 -49.31
CA GLY A 521 28.13 25.50 -49.32
C GLY A 521 28.70 25.01 -47.98
N LYS A 522 28.89 25.88 -46.97
CA LYS A 522 29.26 25.46 -45.60
C LYS A 522 28.04 25.02 -44.81
N VAL A 523 28.18 24.02 -43.93
CA VAL A 523 27.14 23.62 -42.96
C VAL A 523 26.94 24.75 -41.94
N ILE A 524 25.70 24.99 -41.53
CA ILE A 524 25.34 25.98 -40.49
C ILE A 524 24.44 25.43 -39.37
N GLY A 525 24.00 24.17 -39.46
CA GLY A 525 23.19 23.52 -38.43
C GLY A 525 22.74 22.13 -38.84
N VAL A 526 22.50 21.26 -37.86
CA VAL A 526 21.92 19.93 -38.04
C VAL A 526 20.68 19.85 -37.17
N LEU A 527 19.50 19.97 -37.78
CA LEU A 527 18.23 20.06 -37.06
C LEU A 527 17.56 18.68 -37.05
N PRO A 528 17.13 18.14 -35.89
CA PRO A 528 16.21 17.01 -35.85
C PRO A 528 14.84 17.41 -36.42
N LEU A 529 14.07 16.41 -36.81
CA LEU A 529 12.67 16.57 -37.21
C LEU A 529 11.77 16.24 -36.02
N ASP A 530 10.83 17.13 -35.72
CA ASP A 530 9.78 16.91 -34.72
C ASP A 530 8.41 16.75 -35.39
N GLY A 531 7.50 16.03 -34.73
CA GLY A 531 6.15 15.69 -35.21
C GLY A 531 6.02 14.30 -35.85
N LYS A 532 4.83 13.71 -35.75
CA LYS A 532 4.45 12.43 -36.41
C LYS A 532 3.71 12.71 -37.73
N GLY A 533 3.88 11.87 -38.75
CA GLY A 533 3.06 11.92 -39.98
C GLY A 533 3.70 12.65 -41.17
N SER A 534 2.98 13.58 -41.80
CA SER A 534 3.39 14.19 -43.09
C SER A 534 3.97 15.61 -42.99
N THR A 535 3.94 16.22 -41.80
CA THR A 535 4.43 17.58 -41.52
C THR A 535 4.90 17.69 -40.09
N GLY A 536 5.81 18.64 -39.83
CA GLY A 536 6.22 18.97 -38.48
C GLY A 536 7.20 20.13 -38.41
N GLN A 537 7.82 20.30 -37.25
CA GLN A 537 8.66 21.45 -36.93
C GLN A 537 10.16 21.11 -37.02
N LEU A 538 10.99 22.15 -37.19
CA LEU A 538 12.44 22.06 -37.05
C LEU A 538 12.83 22.66 -35.70
N VAL A 539 13.40 21.81 -34.84
CA VAL A 539 13.82 22.18 -33.49
C VAL A 539 15.32 22.47 -33.48
N ASP A 540 15.78 23.33 -32.56
CA ASP A 540 17.19 23.63 -32.39
C ASP A 540 17.91 22.47 -31.66
N PRO A 541 19.01 21.90 -32.16
CA PRO A 541 19.81 20.94 -31.40
C PRO A 541 20.38 21.54 -30.10
N SER A 542 20.54 22.86 -29.97
CA SER A 542 20.90 23.48 -28.69
C SER A 542 19.71 23.59 -27.72
N ALA A 543 18.51 23.18 -28.12
CA ALA A 543 17.37 22.93 -27.22
C ALA A 543 17.26 21.45 -26.80
N SER A 544 17.98 20.52 -27.45
CA SER A 544 18.03 19.11 -27.02
C SER A 544 19.13 18.80 -25.99
N SER A 545 19.88 19.80 -25.50
CA SER A 545 20.81 19.61 -24.36
C SER A 545 20.10 19.42 -23.02
N SER A 546 18.78 19.54 -22.97
CA SER A 546 17.94 19.07 -21.87
C SER A 546 17.15 17.79 -22.21
N ASN A 547 17.51 17.09 -23.30
CA ASN A 547 16.74 15.94 -23.77
C ASN A 547 17.58 14.86 -24.50
N ALA A 548 18.82 14.61 -24.02
CA ALA A 548 19.66 13.49 -24.47
C ALA A 548 20.76 13.12 -23.45
N SER A 549 20.44 12.28 -22.46
CA SER A 549 21.44 11.63 -21.59
C SER A 549 20.92 10.28 -21.06
N GLY A 550 21.01 9.24 -21.89
CA GLY A 550 20.41 7.94 -21.57
C GLY A 550 20.84 6.76 -22.46
N ALA A 551 22.05 6.78 -23.03
CA ALA A 551 22.60 5.62 -23.73
C ALA A 551 24.15 5.62 -23.79
N ALA A 552 24.75 4.54 -23.31
CA ALA A 552 26.04 3.96 -23.68
C ALA A 552 27.26 4.89 -23.94
N GLY A 553 28.13 4.99 -22.94
CA GLY A 553 29.57 4.82 -23.15
C GLY A 553 29.99 3.48 -22.52
N GLY A 554 30.75 2.61 -23.19
CA GLY A 554 31.13 2.65 -24.60
C GLY A 554 31.87 1.37 -25.02
N ALA A 555 31.70 0.96 -26.27
CA ALA A 555 32.54 -0.03 -26.93
C ALA A 555 33.21 0.65 -28.11
N THR A 556 34.49 0.97 -27.97
CA THR A 556 35.34 1.38 -29.09
C THR A 556 36.13 0.17 -29.56
N GLY A 557 36.21 0.01 -30.88
CA GLY A 557 37.24 -0.79 -31.50
C GLY A 557 38.04 0.10 -32.44
N ASP A 558 39.34 -0.13 -32.52
CA ASP A 558 40.10 0.13 -33.74
C ASP A 558 41.20 -0.94 -33.89
N ALA A 559 41.80 -1.02 -35.06
CA ALA A 559 42.51 -2.21 -35.52
C ALA A 559 44.03 -2.21 -35.28
N GLY A 560 44.57 -3.43 -35.19
CA GLY A 560 45.75 -3.83 -35.96
C GLY A 560 47.09 -3.14 -35.66
N GLY A 561 47.84 -3.67 -34.70
CA GLY A 561 49.29 -3.47 -34.57
C GLY A 561 49.99 -4.78 -34.21
N ALA A 562 50.93 -5.24 -35.02
CA ALA A 562 51.64 -6.50 -34.78
C ALA A 562 52.89 -6.30 -33.91
N GLY A 563 53.12 -7.23 -32.97
CA GLY A 563 54.30 -7.30 -32.12
C GLY A 563 54.36 -8.64 -31.39
N SER A 564 55.55 -9.22 -31.25
CA SER A 564 55.76 -10.55 -30.65
C SER A 564 56.95 -10.53 -29.69
N VAL A 565 57.12 -11.63 -28.93
CA VAL A 565 58.24 -11.93 -28.00
C VAL A 565 58.22 -11.17 -26.67
N GLY A 566 58.45 -11.84 -25.53
CA GLY A 566 58.92 -11.19 -24.30
C GLY A 566 58.46 -11.73 -22.93
N ASP A 567 58.79 -12.98 -22.60
CA ASP A 567 59.17 -13.36 -21.22
C ASP A 567 60.74 -13.39 -21.21
N PRO A 568 61.52 -13.18 -20.11
CA PRO A 568 61.15 -13.38 -18.70
C PRO A 568 61.67 -12.37 -17.64
N GLY A 569 61.17 -12.52 -16.40
CA GLY A 569 61.85 -12.12 -15.14
C GLY A 569 61.75 -10.65 -14.73
N GLY A 570 62.09 -10.26 -13.48
CA GLY A 570 62.44 -11.09 -12.31
C GLY A 570 63.16 -10.28 -11.21
N SER A 571 62.86 -10.57 -9.92
CA SER A 571 63.43 -9.97 -8.69
C SER A 571 63.26 -8.44 -8.48
N GLY A 572 63.40 -7.87 -7.27
CA GLY A 572 63.42 -8.50 -5.93
C GLY A 572 64.32 -7.79 -4.89
N ALA A 573 63.73 -7.44 -3.74
CA ALA A 573 64.34 -7.14 -2.43
C ALA A 573 63.18 -7.12 -1.41
N GLY A 574 63.25 -7.57 -0.15
CA GLY A 574 64.37 -7.63 0.80
C GLY A 574 64.15 -6.52 1.84
N ASN A 575 64.19 -6.69 3.17
CA ASN A 575 64.70 -7.74 4.07
C ASN A 575 63.93 -7.64 5.43
N ALA A 576 64.10 -8.47 6.47
CA ALA A 576 64.54 -9.87 6.64
C ALA A 576 64.40 -10.27 8.13
N GLU A 577 64.37 -11.59 8.42
CA GLU A 577 64.94 -12.24 9.64
C GLU A 577 64.35 -11.88 11.04
N SER A 578 64.47 -12.71 12.10
CA SER A 578 65.17 -14.01 12.29
C SER A 578 64.46 -14.92 13.32
N ALA A 579 64.61 -16.25 13.17
CA ALA A 579 64.90 -17.26 14.23
C ALA A 579 63.98 -17.39 15.50
N THR A 580 63.88 -18.53 16.22
CA THR A 580 64.58 -19.83 16.17
C THR A 580 63.69 -20.97 16.70
N SER A 581 64.09 -22.23 16.52
CA SER A 581 63.39 -23.47 16.89
C SER A 581 63.90 -24.17 18.16
N LYS A 582 63.05 -24.97 18.84
CA LYS A 582 63.27 -26.28 19.54
C LYS A 582 61.96 -26.71 20.26
N GLU A 583 61.44 -27.95 20.29
CA GLU A 583 61.92 -29.34 20.54
C GLU A 583 61.83 -29.81 22.01
N GLY A 584 61.30 -31.03 22.24
CA GLY A 584 61.11 -31.70 23.55
C GLY A 584 59.66 -31.65 24.07
N SER A 585 58.85 -32.71 24.29
CA SER A 585 58.93 -34.20 24.31
C SER A 585 58.83 -34.84 25.71
N ALA A 586 58.09 -35.98 25.80
CA ALA A 586 57.77 -36.81 26.98
C ALA A 586 56.86 -36.16 28.07
N ASP A 587 56.24 -36.89 29.02
CA ASP A 587 55.54 -38.21 29.05
C ASP A 587 54.87 -38.37 30.45
N GLY A 588 53.87 -39.25 30.63
CA GLY A 588 53.58 -39.93 31.90
C GLY A 588 52.67 -39.30 32.99
N SER A 589 51.35 -39.57 32.89
CA SER A 589 50.55 -40.38 33.86
C SER A 589 50.18 -39.95 35.32
N VAL A 590 49.11 -40.59 35.84
CA VAL A 590 48.66 -40.86 37.25
C VAL A 590 47.72 -39.88 38.00
N ASP A 591 46.58 -40.45 38.46
CA ASP A 591 45.62 -40.16 39.56
C ASP A 591 45.11 -38.74 39.91
N GLY A 592 43.93 -38.70 40.58
CA GLY A 592 43.75 -37.69 41.64
C GLY A 592 42.39 -37.35 42.26
N GLY A 593 41.39 -38.24 42.30
CA GLY A 593 40.23 -38.25 43.23
C GLY A 593 39.68 -36.98 43.95
N SER A 594 38.35 -36.79 43.80
CA SER A 594 37.39 -36.22 44.77
C SER A 594 37.53 -34.79 45.31
N GLN A 595 36.44 -34.02 45.16
CA GLN A 595 35.91 -33.15 46.21
C GLN A 595 34.51 -33.64 46.60
N ASP A 596 34.12 -33.43 47.86
CA ASP A 596 32.83 -33.90 48.40
C ASP A 596 32.30 -32.92 49.47
N SER A 597 30.97 -32.92 49.62
CA SER A 597 30.18 -32.50 50.79
C SER A 597 30.01 -31.01 51.17
N SER A 598 28.83 -30.76 51.76
CA SER A 598 28.34 -29.57 52.50
C SER A 598 28.20 -28.25 51.73
N SER A 599 26.99 -27.70 51.50
CA SER A 599 25.87 -27.33 52.41
C SER A 599 26.16 -26.04 53.22
N THR A 600 25.19 -25.24 53.67
CA THR A 600 23.75 -25.45 54.00
C THR A 600 22.89 -24.26 53.50
N GLU A 601 21.57 -24.40 53.25
CA GLU A 601 20.41 -24.25 54.18
C GLU A 601 20.46 -22.94 55.01
N ASP A 602 19.39 -22.15 55.23
CA ASP A 602 17.93 -22.34 55.05
C ASP A 602 17.28 -20.95 54.70
N GLY A 603 15.99 -20.77 54.40
CA GLY A 603 14.80 -21.63 54.50
C GLY A 603 13.62 -20.86 55.12
N SER A 604 12.39 -21.42 55.10
CA SER A 604 11.13 -20.85 55.67
C SER A 604 10.58 -19.55 55.01
N SER A 605 9.29 -19.16 55.06
CA SER A 605 7.93 -19.69 55.39
C SER A 605 7.02 -18.44 55.63
N THR A 606 5.72 -18.44 55.95
CA THR A 606 4.66 -19.44 56.29
C THR A 606 3.42 -19.26 55.34
N GLU A 607 2.15 -19.65 55.52
CA GLU A 607 1.32 -20.22 56.63
C GLU A 607 0.09 -20.99 56.03
N GLU A 608 -0.62 -21.80 56.83
CA GLU A 608 -1.85 -22.52 56.44
C GLU A 608 -1.55 -23.96 55.88
N GLY A 609 -2.48 -24.73 55.30
CA GLY A 609 -3.95 -24.67 55.32
C GLY A 609 -4.62 -25.51 54.21
N SER A 610 -5.54 -26.46 54.48
CA SER A 610 -5.93 -27.08 55.76
C SER A 610 -6.68 -28.42 55.58
N SER A 611 -6.79 -29.19 56.68
CA SER A 611 -7.73 -30.30 56.99
C SER A 611 -7.89 -31.53 56.07
N ASP A 612 -7.37 -32.67 56.56
CA ASP A 612 -7.97 -34.04 56.70
C ASP A 612 -8.51 -34.87 55.50
N GLY A 613 -8.39 -36.22 55.57
CA GLY A 613 -9.08 -37.10 54.58
C GLY A 613 -9.00 -38.65 54.61
N ALA A 614 -7.94 -39.30 55.13
CA ALA A 614 -7.79 -40.75 55.45
C ALA A 614 -8.34 -41.90 54.51
N LEU A 615 -7.43 -42.86 54.19
CA LEU A 615 -7.61 -44.34 54.19
C LEU A 615 -8.30 -45.15 53.04
N ASN A 616 -7.46 -45.82 52.23
CA ASN A 616 -7.26 -47.31 52.15
C ASN A 616 -7.98 -48.26 51.12
N VAL A 617 -7.14 -48.96 50.32
CA VAL A 617 -7.16 -50.33 49.71
C VAL A 617 -8.29 -50.84 48.78
N ALA A 618 -7.86 -51.79 47.92
CA ALA A 618 -8.57 -52.99 47.42
C ALA A 618 -9.58 -52.82 46.24
N ASP A 619 -9.69 -53.75 45.29
CA ASP A 619 -8.91 -55.00 45.01
C ASP A 619 -9.15 -55.51 43.56
N LEU A 620 -8.14 -56.22 42.99
CA LEU A 620 -8.20 -57.42 42.09
C LEU A 620 -9.16 -57.44 40.85
N GLU A 621 -8.94 -58.17 39.74
CA GLU A 621 -7.85 -58.98 39.16
C GLU A 621 -8.22 -59.32 37.69
N ALA A 622 -7.25 -59.37 36.75
CA ALA A 622 -7.28 -60.22 35.54
C ALA A 622 -6.00 -60.07 34.66
N GLU A 623 -5.25 -61.15 34.46
CA GLU A 623 -4.31 -61.34 33.32
C GLU A 623 -5.03 -62.16 32.20
N ALA A 624 -4.56 -62.35 30.97
CA ALA A 624 -3.27 -62.13 30.29
C ALA A 624 -3.54 -61.73 28.79
N GLU A 625 -2.62 -61.63 27.81
CA GLU A 625 -1.26 -62.19 27.66
C GLU A 625 -0.43 -61.45 26.57
N SER A 626 0.91 -61.52 26.69
CA SER A 626 1.94 -61.29 25.64
C SER A 626 2.11 -59.92 24.94
N THR A 627 2.98 -59.09 25.53
CA THR A 627 4.14 -58.44 24.88
C THR A 627 4.04 -57.87 23.44
N SER A 628 4.06 -56.54 23.37
CA SER A 628 5.09 -55.83 22.60
C SER A 628 5.84 -54.89 23.55
N ASP A 629 7.09 -54.55 23.26
CA ASP A 629 7.81 -53.53 24.03
C ASP A 629 7.09 -52.18 23.84
N LYS A 630 6.63 -51.57 24.93
CA LYS A 630 6.10 -50.20 24.86
C LYS A 630 7.27 -49.25 24.71
N GLU A 631 7.29 -48.52 23.61
CA GLU A 631 8.06 -47.27 23.52
C GLU A 631 7.58 -46.36 24.66
N GLU A 632 8.51 -45.75 25.40
CA GLU A 632 8.18 -44.71 26.37
C GLU A 632 7.69 -43.48 25.57
N GLY A 633 6.41 -43.14 25.74
CA GLY A 633 5.78 -42.05 25.00
C GLY A 633 6.45 -40.70 25.27
N MET A 634 6.26 -39.75 24.35
CA MET A 634 6.95 -38.47 24.43
C MET A 634 6.38 -37.52 25.51
N GLY A 635 5.51 -38.00 26.39
CA GLY A 635 4.97 -37.26 27.53
C GLY A 635 3.56 -36.72 27.31
N THR A 636 3.12 -35.89 28.24
CA THR A 636 1.83 -35.20 28.21
C THR A 636 2.05 -33.70 28.43
N VAL A 637 1.34 -32.87 27.66
CA VAL A 637 1.31 -31.42 27.80
C VAL A 637 -0.08 -30.98 28.27
N LEU A 638 -0.13 -29.98 29.15
CA LEU A 638 -1.31 -29.16 29.40
C LEU A 638 -1.16 -27.83 28.67
N ILE A 639 -2.16 -27.46 27.88
CA ILE A 639 -2.25 -26.19 27.16
C ILE A 639 -3.57 -25.57 27.56
N GLY A 640 -3.55 -24.54 28.42
CA GLY A 640 -4.77 -24.04 29.05
C GLY A 640 -5.52 -25.16 29.80
N SER A 641 -6.81 -25.33 29.51
CA SER A 641 -7.67 -26.37 30.10
C SER A 641 -7.61 -27.74 29.41
N TYR A 642 -6.72 -27.95 28.42
CA TYR A 642 -6.63 -29.15 27.60
C TYR A 642 -5.41 -30.01 27.97
N GLN A 643 -5.63 -31.30 28.23
CA GLN A 643 -4.56 -32.29 28.43
C GLN A 643 -4.33 -33.07 27.14
N ILE A 644 -3.13 -33.03 26.58
CA ILE A 644 -2.79 -33.62 25.29
C ILE A 644 -1.56 -34.52 25.47
N ASN A 645 -1.65 -35.80 25.12
CA ASN A 645 -0.46 -36.64 25.01
C ASN A 645 0.40 -36.14 23.82
N LEU A 646 1.72 -36.07 23.95
CA LEU A 646 2.56 -35.42 22.94
C LEU A 646 2.51 -36.15 21.59
N ASP A 647 2.36 -37.47 21.60
CA ASP A 647 2.20 -38.30 20.38
C ASP A 647 0.78 -38.18 19.78
N ALA A 648 -0.15 -37.54 20.49
CA ALA A 648 -1.49 -37.15 20.04
C ALA A 648 -1.61 -35.67 19.63
N LEU A 649 -0.54 -34.87 19.77
CA LEU A 649 -0.54 -33.42 19.54
C LEU A 649 -0.47 -33.09 18.03
N THR A 650 -1.63 -33.00 17.38
CA THR A 650 -1.72 -32.52 15.99
C THR A 650 -1.60 -30.98 15.92
N PRO A 651 -1.24 -30.38 14.77
CA PRO A 651 -1.19 -28.92 14.61
C PRO A 651 -2.52 -28.24 14.91
N GLU A 652 -3.63 -28.87 14.56
CA GLU A 652 -4.99 -28.36 14.80
C GLU A 652 -5.32 -28.37 16.30
N ALA A 653 -5.01 -29.47 16.99
CA ALA A 653 -5.18 -29.58 18.44
C ALA A 653 -4.28 -28.60 19.21
N PHE A 654 -3.03 -28.42 18.77
CA PHE A 654 -2.11 -27.44 19.34
C PHE A 654 -2.61 -26.01 19.16
N ASN A 655 -2.98 -25.62 17.93
CA ASN A 655 -3.43 -24.26 17.63
C ASN A 655 -4.71 -23.90 18.39
N ALA A 656 -5.71 -24.80 18.39
CA ALA A 656 -6.97 -24.58 19.11
C ALA A 656 -6.77 -24.49 20.63
N ALA A 657 -5.97 -25.39 21.23
CA ALA A 657 -5.69 -25.32 22.66
C ALA A 657 -4.86 -24.08 23.03
N SER A 658 -3.89 -23.70 22.19
CA SER A 658 -2.99 -22.57 22.43
C SER A 658 -3.69 -21.20 22.42
N ALA A 659 -4.83 -21.07 21.72
CA ALA A 659 -5.63 -19.85 21.78
C ALA A 659 -6.14 -19.57 23.21
N THR A 660 -6.55 -20.61 23.93
CA THR A 660 -7.18 -20.49 25.27
C THR A 660 -6.23 -20.08 26.40
N ILE A 661 -4.91 -20.03 26.15
CA ILE A 661 -3.90 -19.53 27.11
C ILE A 661 -4.18 -18.06 27.47
N ALA A 662 -4.58 -17.25 26.49
CA ALA A 662 -4.73 -15.80 26.65
C ALA A 662 -5.81 -15.40 27.67
N GLU A 663 -6.92 -16.14 27.73
CA GLU A 663 -8.06 -15.84 28.61
C GLU A 663 -8.06 -16.67 29.90
N SER A 664 -7.60 -17.92 29.85
CA SER A 664 -7.59 -18.80 31.03
C SER A 664 -6.51 -18.42 32.06
N GLY A 665 -5.49 -17.65 31.65
CA GLY A 665 -4.32 -17.33 32.46
C GLY A 665 -3.44 -18.54 32.78
N GLN A 666 -3.66 -19.68 32.12
CA GLN A 666 -2.95 -20.94 32.33
C GLN A 666 -1.90 -21.15 31.23
N GLY A 667 -0.63 -21.15 31.63
CA GLY A 667 0.51 -21.39 30.74
C GLY A 667 0.65 -22.85 30.28
N MET A 668 1.68 -23.13 29.49
CA MET A 668 1.94 -24.48 28.99
C MET A 668 2.76 -25.30 30.00
N LEU A 669 2.31 -26.51 30.32
CA LEU A 669 2.96 -27.38 31.30
C LEU A 669 3.28 -28.74 30.67
N PHE A 670 4.46 -29.29 30.91
CA PHE A 670 4.88 -30.61 30.42
C PHE A 670 5.07 -31.60 31.57
N LYS A 671 4.81 -32.88 31.31
CA LYS A 671 5.20 -34.01 32.15
C LYS A 671 5.62 -35.19 31.27
N SER A 672 6.78 -35.78 31.54
CA SER A 672 7.23 -37.03 30.89
C SER A 672 6.41 -38.25 31.35
N ASP A 673 6.34 -39.30 30.53
CA ASP A 673 5.59 -40.52 30.85
C ASP A 673 6.28 -41.47 31.86
N ALA A 674 7.47 -41.11 32.35
CA ALA A 674 8.14 -41.82 33.43
C ALA A 674 7.28 -41.86 34.72
N PRO A 675 7.26 -43.00 35.46
CA PRO A 675 6.51 -43.12 36.70
C PRO A 675 6.94 -42.06 37.73
N ASP A 676 5.96 -41.50 38.45
CA ASP A 676 6.11 -40.39 39.41
C ASP A 676 6.72 -39.08 38.84
N ALA A 677 6.82 -38.92 37.52
CA ALA A 677 7.22 -37.66 36.90
C ALA A 677 6.33 -36.48 37.33
N SER A 678 6.96 -35.32 37.50
CA SER A 678 6.33 -34.08 37.95
C SER A 678 5.97 -33.17 36.77
N TRP A 679 4.99 -32.30 36.92
CA TRP A 679 4.68 -31.27 35.93
C TRP A 679 5.72 -30.14 35.99
N ILE A 680 6.07 -29.58 34.83
CA ILE A 680 7.09 -28.55 34.64
C ILE A 680 6.49 -27.43 33.76
N GLY A 681 6.57 -26.17 34.21
CA GLY A 681 6.08 -25.03 33.44
C GLY A 681 7.04 -24.64 32.30
N LEU A 682 6.58 -24.79 31.05
CA LEU A 682 7.37 -24.49 29.85
C LEU A 682 7.62 -22.99 29.69
N ASP A 683 6.69 -22.15 30.13
CA ASP A 683 6.79 -20.68 30.03
C ASP A 683 7.96 -20.12 30.86
N ASN A 684 8.38 -20.86 31.90
CA ASN A 684 9.52 -20.54 32.77
C ASN A 684 10.82 -21.28 32.38
N ALA A 685 10.75 -22.23 31.44
CA ALA A 685 11.86 -23.13 31.10
C ALA A 685 12.79 -22.55 30.01
N MET A 686 13.56 -21.51 30.35
CA MET A 686 14.60 -20.97 29.43
C MET A 686 15.82 -21.89 29.23
N ASP A 687 15.93 -22.99 29.98
CA ASP A 687 16.98 -24.01 29.82
C ASP A 687 16.34 -25.39 29.54
N PRO A 688 16.56 -26.00 28.36
CA PRO A 688 16.07 -27.34 28.05
C PRO A 688 16.54 -28.43 29.04
N SER A 689 17.67 -28.23 29.72
CA SER A 689 18.19 -29.15 30.76
C SER A 689 17.18 -29.34 31.89
N ALA A 690 16.42 -28.28 32.21
CA ALA A 690 15.45 -28.22 33.29
C ALA A 690 14.21 -29.13 33.09
N LEU A 691 14.02 -29.70 31.89
CA LEU A 691 13.03 -30.73 31.60
C LEU A 691 13.43 -32.12 32.12
N THR A 692 14.73 -32.32 32.39
CA THR A 692 15.30 -33.61 32.83
C THR A 692 15.88 -33.58 34.25
N ASP A 693 15.98 -32.39 34.86
CA ASP A 693 16.46 -32.23 36.23
C ASP A 693 15.31 -32.36 37.26
N PRO A 694 15.30 -33.39 38.13
CA PRO A 694 14.26 -33.55 39.14
C PRO A 694 14.26 -32.46 40.24
N ALA A 695 15.30 -31.62 40.32
CA ALA A 695 15.43 -30.46 41.22
C ALA A 695 15.13 -29.11 40.56
N SER A 696 14.73 -29.10 39.28
CA SER A 696 14.38 -27.91 38.49
C SER A 696 13.39 -26.97 39.19
N SER A 697 13.66 -25.66 39.19
CA SER A 697 12.77 -24.64 39.74
C SER A 697 11.51 -24.35 38.90
N ALA A 698 11.40 -24.95 37.70
CA ALA A 698 10.20 -24.89 36.86
C ALA A 698 9.17 -25.98 37.22
N LYS A 699 9.49 -26.88 38.16
CA LYS A 699 8.66 -27.98 38.62
C LYS A 699 7.54 -27.52 39.56
N LEU A 700 6.31 -27.94 39.27
CA LEU A 700 5.14 -27.65 40.09
C LEU A 700 5.10 -28.55 41.34
N SER A 701 4.56 -28.00 42.44
CA SER A 701 4.24 -28.78 43.65
C SER A 701 3.08 -29.76 43.39
N LYS A 702 2.85 -30.71 44.31
CA LYS A 702 1.72 -31.66 44.18
C LYS A 702 0.36 -30.95 44.25
N GLU A 703 0.28 -29.89 45.06
CA GLU A 703 -0.89 -29.05 45.24
C GLU A 703 -1.13 -28.17 44.00
N GLN A 704 -0.07 -27.57 43.45
CA GLN A 704 -0.13 -26.83 42.19
C GLN A 704 -0.55 -27.72 41.01
N ALA A 705 0.00 -28.94 40.93
CA ALA A 705 -0.39 -29.93 39.93
C ALA A 705 -1.85 -30.41 40.09
N ALA A 706 -2.35 -30.52 41.32
CA ALA A 706 -3.75 -30.87 41.59
C ALA A 706 -4.74 -29.71 41.35
N ALA A 707 -4.26 -28.47 41.27
CA ALA A 707 -5.08 -27.29 40.96
C ALA A 707 -5.34 -27.09 39.46
N LEU A 708 -4.72 -27.88 38.58
CA LEU A 708 -4.82 -27.78 37.12
C LEU A 708 -6.19 -28.29 36.64
N LYS A 709 -7.07 -27.37 36.25
CA LYS A 709 -8.47 -27.65 35.88
C LYS A 709 -8.60 -28.17 34.44
N VAL A 710 -8.16 -29.39 34.21
CA VAL A 710 -8.34 -30.11 32.94
C VAL A 710 -9.84 -30.34 32.68
N THR A 711 -10.33 -29.90 31.53
CA THR A 711 -11.74 -30.09 31.11
C THR A 711 -11.87 -31.09 29.96
N VAL A 712 -10.85 -31.20 29.11
CA VAL A 712 -10.83 -32.09 27.94
C VAL A 712 -9.46 -32.78 27.84
N ALA A 713 -9.47 -34.07 27.48
CA ALA A 713 -8.29 -34.91 27.30
C ALA A 713 -8.20 -35.43 25.86
N ILE A 714 -7.01 -35.35 25.27
CA ILE A 714 -6.66 -35.77 23.90
C ILE A 714 -5.56 -36.82 24.01
N MET A 715 -5.95 -38.09 24.02
CA MET A 715 -5.06 -39.23 24.34
C MET A 715 -4.62 -40.03 23.10
N GLU A 716 -5.26 -39.81 21.95
CA GLU A 716 -4.84 -40.34 20.65
C GLU A 716 -5.09 -39.25 19.57
N PRO A 717 -4.35 -39.22 18.45
CA PRO A 717 -4.56 -38.25 17.38
C PRO A 717 -6.02 -38.19 16.92
N GLY A 718 -6.64 -37.01 17.03
CA GLY A 718 -8.04 -36.79 16.62
C GLY A 718 -9.12 -37.37 17.55
N LYS A 719 -8.77 -38.03 18.66
CA LYS A 719 -9.73 -38.48 19.68
C LYS A 719 -9.67 -37.59 20.91
N ILE A 720 -10.79 -36.98 21.24
CA ILE A 720 -10.95 -36.13 22.42
C ILE A 720 -12.12 -36.59 23.28
N ALA A 721 -11.93 -36.53 24.60
CA ALA A 721 -12.89 -36.96 25.61
C ALA A 721 -12.96 -35.95 26.76
N SER A 722 -14.09 -35.91 27.47
CA SER A 722 -14.26 -35.11 28.69
C SER A 722 -13.54 -35.76 29.88
N THR A 723 -12.92 -34.93 30.73
CA THR A 723 -12.46 -35.37 32.06
C THR A 723 -13.60 -35.44 33.09
N GLU A 724 -14.71 -34.74 32.84
CA GLU A 724 -15.91 -34.73 33.67
C GLU A 724 -16.89 -35.84 33.28
N THR A 725 -17.66 -36.34 34.25
CA THR A 725 -18.66 -37.39 34.02
C THR A 725 -19.85 -36.90 33.18
N PRO A 726 -20.56 -37.81 32.47
CA PRO A 726 -21.74 -37.44 31.68
C PRO A 726 -22.82 -36.66 32.45
N ALA A 727 -22.98 -36.89 33.75
CA ALA A 727 -23.92 -36.14 34.59
C ALA A 727 -23.45 -34.70 34.90
N GLN A 728 -22.14 -34.46 34.97
CA GLN A 728 -21.57 -33.11 35.10
C GLN A 728 -21.66 -32.34 33.79
N LEU A 729 -21.34 -33.00 32.66
CA LEU A 729 -21.53 -32.45 31.31
C LEU A 729 -22.99 -32.05 31.06
N GLN A 730 -23.95 -32.94 31.32
CA GLN A 730 -25.37 -32.64 31.13
C GLN A 730 -25.80 -31.42 31.97
N LYS A 731 -25.36 -31.34 33.24
CA LYS A 731 -25.66 -30.18 34.09
C LYS A 731 -25.07 -28.87 33.54
N LYS A 732 -23.88 -28.90 32.94
CA LYS A 732 -23.30 -27.73 32.25
C LYS A 732 -24.09 -27.37 31.00
N ILE A 733 -24.46 -28.34 30.16
CA ILE A 733 -25.30 -28.17 28.97
C ILE A 733 -26.65 -27.51 29.32
N ASP A 734 -27.31 -27.97 30.39
CA ASP A 734 -28.60 -27.45 30.85
C ASP A 734 -28.48 -26.01 31.39
N THR A 735 -27.36 -25.71 32.07
CA THR A 735 -27.04 -24.35 32.56
C THR A 735 -26.78 -23.41 31.38
N LEU A 736 -25.87 -23.79 30.48
CA LEU A 736 -25.45 -22.97 29.34
C LEU A 736 -26.60 -22.69 28.35
N LYS A 737 -27.52 -23.64 28.15
CA LYS A 737 -28.77 -23.39 27.40
C LYS A 737 -29.65 -22.33 28.04
N THR A 738 -29.70 -22.29 29.38
CA THR A 738 -30.43 -21.25 30.11
C THR A 738 -29.76 -19.88 29.95
N ASP A 739 -28.42 -19.84 29.99
CA ASP A 739 -27.66 -18.60 29.83
C ASP A 739 -27.71 -18.07 28.38
N ILE A 740 -27.64 -18.92 27.36
CA ILE A 740 -27.87 -18.55 25.95
C ILE A 740 -29.26 -17.94 25.77
N THR A 741 -30.31 -18.58 26.29
CA THR A 741 -31.69 -18.06 26.22
C THR A 741 -31.81 -16.67 26.85
N LYS A 742 -31.03 -16.40 27.90
CA LYS A 742 -30.96 -15.08 28.55
C LYS A 742 -30.20 -14.07 27.69
N LEU A 743 -29.05 -14.44 27.13
CA LEU A 743 -28.25 -13.57 26.23
C LEU A 743 -29.04 -13.21 24.96
N GLU A 744 -29.82 -14.14 24.41
CA GLU A 744 -30.73 -13.89 23.28
C GLU A 744 -31.81 -12.86 23.65
N ALA A 745 -32.43 -12.98 24.82
CA ALA A 745 -33.41 -11.99 25.30
C ALA A 745 -32.77 -10.62 25.65
N ASP A 746 -31.56 -10.61 26.22
CA ASP A 746 -30.80 -9.38 26.47
C ASP A 746 -30.38 -8.72 25.12
N LYS A 747 -30.13 -9.51 24.06
CA LYS A 747 -29.87 -9.01 22.70
C LYS A 747 -31.13 -8.45 22.05
N GLU A 748 -32.28 -9.11 22.17
CA GLU A 748 -33.57 -8.53 21.72
C GLU A 748 -33.86 -7.20 22.42
N ALA A 749 -33.56 -7.09 23.72
CA ALA A 749 -33.69 -5.84 24.47
C ALA A 749 -32.68 -4.76 23.98
N ALA A 750 -31.45 -5.14 23.62
CA ALA A 750 -30.46 -4.25 23.03
C ALA A 750 -30.87 -3.74 21.64
N VAL A 751 -31.45 -4.61 20.80
CA VAL A 751 -32.06 -4.26 19.50
C VAL A 751 -33.20 -3.26 19.70
N ALA A 752 -34.14 -3.55 20.61
CA ALA A 752 -35.25 -2.65 20.93
C ALA A 752 -34.78 -1.30 21.53
N ALA A 753 -33.61 -1.27 22.17
CA ALA A 753 -32.98 -0.07 22.71
C ALA A 753 -31.99 0.63 21.74
N MET A 754 -31.85 0.13 20.50
CA MET A 754 -30.94 0.64 19.46
C MET A 754 -29.45 0.73 19.90
N LYS A 755 -29.01 -0.18 20.76
CA LYS A 755 -27.64 -0.22 21.27
C LYS A 755 -26.72 -1.08 20.39
N LEU A 756 -26.21 -0.51 19.30
CA LEU A 756 -25.43 -1.23 18.30
C LEU A 756 -24.23 -2.03 18.86
N ASN A 757 -23.49 -1.48 19.83
CA ASN A 757 -22.36 -2.16 20.46
C ASN A 757 -22.84 -3.36 21.30
N ASP A 758 -23.77 -3.16 22.23
CA ASP A 758 -24.38 -4.26 23.02
C ASP A 758 -24.93 -5.38 22.12
N ILE A 759 -25.51 -5.05 20.94
CA ILE A 759 -26.04 -6.06 19.99
C ILE A 759 -24.92 -6.91 19.39
N ALA A 760 -23.78 -6.31 19.03
CA ALA A 760 -22.62 -7.01 18.49
C ALA A 760 -21.90 -7.83 19.57
N ASP A 761 -21.66 -7.24 20.74
CA ASP A 761 -21.03 -7.92 21.89
C ASP A 761 -21.86 -9.12 22.35
N LEU A 762 -23.19 -8.97 22.42
CA LEU A 762 -24.09 -10.08 22.74
C LEU A 762 -24.19 -11.10 21.58
N ALA A 763 -24.03 -10.70 20.32
CA ALA A 763 -23.95 -11.67 19.21
C ALA A 763 -22.71 -12.57 19.32
N VAL A 764 -21.55 -12.00 19.65
CA VAL A 764 -20.31 -12.76 19.86
C VAL A 764 -20.43 -13.65 21.11
N GLN A 765 -20.96 -13.13 22.23
CA GLN A 765 -21.20 -13.91 23.45
C GLN A 765 -22.17 -15.08 23.23
N ILE A 766 -23.26 -14.88 22.46
CA ILE A 766 -24.16 -15.95 22.05
C ILE A 766 -23.42 -16.99 21.19
N LYS A 767 -22.59 -16.54 20.25
CA LYS A 767 -21.89 -17.46 19.33
C LYS A 767 -20.83 -18.31 20.03
N ASP A 768 -20.05 -17.71 20.94
CA ASP A 768 -19.12 -18.45 21.79
C ASP A 768 -19.85 -19.44 22.71
N ALA A 769 -20.91 -19.01 23.39
CA ALA A 769 -21.72 -19.89 24.22
C ALA A 769 -22.36 -21.05 23.42
N GLN A 770 -22.79 -20.81 22.18
CA GLN A 770 -23.28 -21.84 21.25
C GLN A 770 -22.16 -22.80 20.81
N ALA A 771 -20.94 -22.31 20.56
CA ALA A 771 -19.78 -23.15 20.24
C ALA A 771 -19.37 -24.03 21.44
N GLN A 772 -19.32 -23.45 22.64
CA GLN A 772 -19.09 -24.16 23.90
C GLN A 772 -20.17 -25.23 24.12
N LEU A 773 -21.44 -24.91 23.86
CA LEU A 773 -22.55 -25.86 23.96
C LEU A 773 -22.40 -27.01 22.95
N GLY A 774 -22.06 -26.70 21.69
CA GLY A 774 -21.81 -27.69 20.65
C GLY A 774 -20.66 -28.63 20.99
N MET A 775 -19.55 -28.09 21.54
CA MET A 775 -18.42 -28.87 22.03
C MET A 775 -18.84 -29.80 23.19
N LEU A 776 -19.54 -29.29 24.21
CA LEU A 776 -20.00 -30.09 25.35
C LEU A 776 -20.99 -31.19 24.93
N GLU A 777 -21.91 -30.89 24.02
CA GLU A 777 -22.82 -31.90 23.48
C GLU A 777 -22.11 -32.97 22.64
N ALA A 778 -21.11 -32.59 21.85
CA ALA A 778 -20.31 -33.55 21.08
C ALA A 778 -19.46 -34.45 21.99
N LEU A 779 -18.83 -33.87 23.03
CA LEU A 779 -18.12 -34.63 24.08
C LEU A 779 -19.04 -35.62 24.81
N LEU A 780 -20.27 -35.20 25.15
CA LEU A 780 -21.27 -36.07 25.78
C LEU A 780 -21.73 -37.22 24.86
N LYS A 781 -21.74 -37.00 23.54
CA LYS A 781 -22.07 -38.01 22.52
C LYS A 781 -20.87 -38.89 22.13
N GLY A 782 -19.65 -38.54 22.54
CA GLY A 782 -18.41 -39.20 22.13
C GLY A 782 -17.94 -38.86 20.71
N ASP A 783 -18.46 -37.79 20.11
CA ASP A 783 -18.09 -37.34 18.76
C ASP A 783 -16.87 -36.41 18.81
N SER A 784 -15.67 -37.01 18.76
CA SER A 784 -14.42 -36.26 18.83
C SER A 784 -14.21 -35.32 17.63
N GLN A 785 -14.75 -35.60 16.44
CA GLN A 785 -14.57 -34.73 15.27
C GLN A 785 -15.46 -33.49 15.35
N ALA A 786 -16.73 -33.65 15.71
CA ALA A 786 -17.61 -32.50 15.96
C ALA A 786 -17.09 -31.64 17.13
N ALA A 787 -16.60 -32.29 18.20
CA ALA A 787 -16.05 -31.58 19.35
C ALA A 787 -14.77 -30.80 18.99
N LEU A 788 -13.84 -31.39 18.22
CA LEU A 788 -12.64 -30.70 17.72
C LEU A 788 -12.98 -29.51 16.81
N LYS A 789 -13.99 -29.62 15.93
CA LYS A 789 -14.40 -28.48 15.08
C LYS A 789 -14.93 -27.31 15.93
N GLN A 790 -15.73 -27.59 16.95
CA GLN A 790 -16.25 -26.53 17.85
C GLN A 790 -15.14 -25.93 18.74
N MET A 791 -14.18 -26.76 19.18
CA MET A 791 -13.03 -26.33 19.99
C MET A 791 -12.15 -25.26 19.31
N ALA A 792 -12.16 -25.15 17.98
CA ALA A 792 -11.44 -24.11 17.24
C ALA A 792 -12.17 -22.76 17.17
N LEU A 793 -13.46 -22.72 17.52
CA LEU A 793 -14.31 -21.52 17.55
C LEU A 793 -14.46 -20.95 18.97
N VAL A 794 -14.52 -21.83 19.97
CA VAL A 794 -14.54 -21.47 21.40
C VAL A 794 -13.36 -20.57 21.74
N ASN A 795 -13.63 -19.43 22.39
CA ASN A 795 -12.64 -18.43 22.81
C ASN A 795 -11.76 -17.86 21.66
N ASN A 796 -12.26 -17.87 20.42
CA ASN A 796 -11.54 -17.39 19.23
C ASN A 796 -12.36 -16.30 18.50
N PRO A 797 -12.24 -15.01 18.86
CA PRO A 797 -13.11 -13.95 18.36
C PRO A 797 -13.03 -13.79 16.83
N ASP A 798 -11.84 -13.89 16.23
CA ASP A 798 -11.68 -13.78 14.78
C ASP A 798 -12.39 -14.91 14.02
N ALA A 799 -12.33 -16.15 14.54
CA ALA A 799 -13.04 -17.28 13.95
C ALA A 799 -14.56 -17.26 14.21
N LEU A 800 -14.99 -16.70 15.36
CA LEU A 800 -16.41 -16.48 15.65
C LEU A 800 -17.00 -15.40 14.73
N ILE A 801 -16.28 -14.31 14.49
CA ILE A 801 -16.64 -13.26 13.52
C ILE A 801 -16.70 -13.83 12.11
N ALA A 802 -15.72 -14.65 11.70
CA ALA A 802 -15.73 -15.33 10.42
C ALA A 802 -16.93 -16.31 10.27
N ALA A 803 -17.26 -17.07 11.33
CA ALA A 803 -18.41 -17.99 11.32
C ALA A 803 -19.77 -17.26 11.32
N LEU A 804 -19.85 -16.08 11.95
CA LEU A 804 -21.03 -15.21 11.86
C LEU A 804 -21.20 -14.66 10.42
N ALA A 805 -20.12 -14.27 9.76
CA ALA A 805 -20.14 -13.86 8.35
C ALA A 805 -20.41 -15.02 7.39
N GLU A 806 -20.01 -16.26 7.72
CA GLU A 806 -20.31 -17.47 6.93
C GLU A 806 -21.80 -17.84 7.01
N GLU A 807 -22.45 -17.67 8.17
CA GLU A 807 -23.90 -17.86 8.32
C GLU A 807 -24.76 -16.78 7.66
N ALA A 808 -24.20 -15.60 7.38
CA ALA A 808 -24.85 -14.54 6.60
C ALA A 808 -24.88 -14.82 5.08
N SER A 809 -24.23 -15.89 4.59
CA SER A 809 -24.11 -16.21 3.16
C SER A 809 -25.00 -17.39 2.74
N PRO A 810 -25.91 -17.24 1.76
CA PRO A 810 -26.74 -18.35 1.26
C PRO A 810 -25.90 -19.44 0.58
N ALA A 811 -25.99 -20.68 1.06
CA ALA A 811 -25.21 -21.81 0.56
C ALA A 811 -25.93 -22.62 -0.53
N GLU A 812 -25.19 -23.03 -1.57
CA GLU A 812 -25.50 -24.16 -2.47
C GLU A 812 -24.21 -24.97 -2.76
N PRO A 813 -24.29 -26.25 -3.18
CA PRO A 813 -23.41 -27.26 -2.57
C PRO A 813 -22.24 -27.80 -3.42
N GLY A 814 -21.04 -27.74 -2.83
CA GLY A 814 -20.16 -28.90 -2.59
C GLY A 814 -19.58 -29.74 -3.76
N ASP A 815 -18.28 -29.56 -4.01
CA ASP A 815 -17.30 -30.67 -3.97
C ASP A 815 -15.97 -30.12 -3.39
N GLY A 816 -15.13 -30.98 -2.81
CA GLY A 816 -14.01 -30.56 -1.96
C GLY A 816 -12.63 -30.94 -2.47
N THR A 817 -11.64 -30.07 -2.25
CA THR A 817 -10.28 -30.45 -1.80
C THR A 817 -9.52 -29.20 -1.39
N GLY A 818 -9.19 -29.08 -0.10
CA GLY A 818 -8.39 -27.96 0.41
C GLY A 818 -6.93 -28.39 0.63
N GLU A 819 -6.00 -27.62 0.06
CA GLU A 819 -4.64 -27.47 0.59
C GLU A 819 -4.47 -25.99 1.00
N GLY A 820 -3.91 -25.75 2.18
CA GLY A 820 -3.92 -24.43 2.82
C GLY A 820 -2.86 -23.46 2.31
N GLY A 821 -3.01 -22.18 2.70
CA GLY A 821 -2.01 -21.13 2.50
C GLY A 821 -2.10 -20.08 3.60
N ASP A 822 -1.06 -19.99 4.44
CA ASP A 822 -1.06 -19.15 5.63
C ASP A 822 -1.12 -17.64 5.31
N GLY A 823 -1.99 -16.92 6.01
CA GLY A 823 -2.16 -15.47 5.88
C GLY A 823 -1.99 -14.75 7.24
N ASN A 824 -0.76 -14.32 7.56
CA ASN A 824 -0.50 -13.48 8.73
C ASN A 824 -0.77 -11.99 8.39
N PRO A 825 -1.67 -11.28 9.08
CA PRO A 825 -2.03 -9.90 8.75
C PRO A 825 -0.92 -8.90 9.07
N ALA A 826 -0.74 -7.91 8.18
CA ALA A 826 0.18 -6.80 8.38
C ALA A 826 -0.48 -5.66 9.18
N ALA A 827 -0.63 -5.83 10.49
CA ALA A 827 -1.21 -4.82 11.38
C ALA A 827 -0.38 -3.51 11.36
N THR A 828 -0.98 -2.43 10.84
CA THR A 828 -0.43 -1.07 10.95
C THR A 828 -0.72 -0.49 12.34
N ASN A 829 0.32 -0.01 13.03
CA ASN A 829 0.18 0.67 14.32
C ASN A 829 -0.69 1.93 14.21
N MET A 830 -1.96 1.82 14.61
CA MET A 830 -2.77 2.95 15.09
C MET A 830 -2.48 3.18 16.58
N ALA A 831 -2.74 4.38 17.08
CA ALA A 831 -2.70 4.67 18.52
C ALA A 831 -3.93 4.05 19.19
N SER A 832 -3.82 3.64 20.47
CA SER A 832 -4.97 3.10 21.20
C SER A 832 -5.95 4.22 21.59
N GLU A 833 -7.20 3.83 21.84
CA GLU A 833 -8.30 4.68 22.28
C GLU A 833 -7.90 5.59 23.46
N ASP A 834 -7.29 5.02 24.52
CA ASP A 834 -6.77 5.76 25.67
C ASP A 834 -5.76 6.86 25.28
N GLN A 835 -4.89 6.59 24.31
CA GLN A 835 -3.86 7.54 23.86
C GLN A 835 -4.48 8.70 23.09
N LEU A 836 -5.55 8.45 22.33
CA LEU A 836 -6.32 9.49 21.64
C LEU A 836 -7.14 10.32 22.64
N ALA A 837 -7.68 9.70 23.69
CA ALA A 837 -8.39 10.41 24.77
C ALA A 837 -7.44 11.32 25.58
N GLU A 838 -6.29 10.81 26.05
CA GLU A 838 -5.27 11.61 26.74
C GLU A 838 -4.75 12.75 25.85
N GLN A 839 -4.54 12.48 24.55
CA GLN A 839 -4.16 13.52 23.58
C GLN A 839 -5.26 14.58 23.40
N ALA A 840 -6.54 14.21 23.38
CA ALA A 840 -7.65 15.14 23.25
C ALA A 840 -7.74 16.08 24.47
N GLU A 841 -7.67 15.54 25.69
CA GLU A 841 -7.66 16.35 26.92
C GLU A 841 -6.47 17.33 26.94
N LEU A 842 -5.28 16.86 26.54
CA LEU A 842 -4.09 17.69 26.40
C LEU A 842 -4.24 18.84 25.39
N GLN A 843 -4.97 18.64 24.28
CA GLN A 843 -5.25 19.72 23.33
C GLN A 843 -6.32 20.69 23.84
N GLN A 844 -7.33 20.19 24.57
CA GLN A 844 -8.34 21.04 25.22
C GLN A 844 -7.71 21.94 26.29
N ALA A 845 -6.80 21.41 27.11
CA ALA A 845 -6.07 22.20 28.10
C ALA A 845 -5.24 23.35 27.47
N LYS A 846 -4.58 23.11 26.32
CA LYS A 846 -3.85 24.15 25.58
C LYS A 846 -4.79 25.21 24.99
N LEU A 847 -5.95 24.80 24.47
CA LEU A 847 -6.97 25.73 23.96
C LEU A 847 -7.46 26.67 25.07
N GLU A 848 -7.76 26.13 26.25
CA GLU A 848 -8.16 26.93 27.42
C GLU A 848 -7.04 27.85 27.90
N GLN A 849 -5.79 27.37 27.93
CA GLN A 849 -4.62 28.18 28.28
C GLN A 849 -4.42 29.36 27.30
N ALA A 850 -4.52 29.13 25.99
CA ALA A 850 -4.37 30.18 24.97
C ALA A 850 -5.51 31.21 25.01
N LEU A 851 -6.76 30.76 25.22
CA LEU A 851 -7.92 31.64 25.40
C LEU A 851 -7.80 32.50 26.66
N ALA A 852 -7.26 31.95 27.75
CA ALA A 852 -6.99 32.65 29.00
C ALA A 852 -5.80 33.65 28.89
N ALA A 853 -4.75 33.28 28.15
CA ALA A 853 -3.63 34.17 27.82
C ALA A 853 -4.03 35.31 26.87
N GLY A 854 -5.09 35.13 26.08
CA GLY A 854 -5.52 36.06 25.05
C GLY A 854 -4.73 35.94 23.76
N GLU A 855 -4.23 34.73 23.44
CA GLU A 855 -3.38 34.44 22.28
C GLU A 855 -4.23 33.83 21.13
N PRO A 856 -4.75 34.63 20.18
CA PRO A 856 -5.73 34.17 19.19
C PRO A 856 -5.20 33.07 18.26
N GLU A 857 -3.95 33.19 17.80
CA GLU A 857 -3.32 32.22 16.89
C GLU A 857 -3.04 30.88 17.59
N ALA A 858 -2.59 30.92 18.85
CA ALA A 858 -2.38 29.72 19.66
C ALA A 858 -3.71 29.00 19.97
N ALA A 859 -4.79 29.76 20.23
CA ALA A 859 -6.12 29.20 20.42
C ALA A 859 -6.65 28.55 19.13
N ALA A 860 -6.46 29.18 17.96
CA ALA A 860 -6.84 28.60 16.67
C ALA A 860 -6.07 27.29 16.38
N ALA A 861 -4.76 27.27 16.62
CA ALA A 861 -3.92 26.08 16.42
C ALA A 861 -4.28 24.93 17.38
N ALA A 862 -4.52 25.24 18.67
CA ALA A 862 -4.95 24.25 19.66
C ALA A 862 -6.34 23.68 19.33
N LEU A 863 -7.28 24.52 18.90
CA LEU A 863 -8.60 24.09 18.42
C LEU A 863 -8.48 23.15 17.21
N GLN A 864 -7.62 23.47 16.23
CA GLN A 864 -7.43 22.62 15.06
C GLN A 864 -6.81 21.25 15.41
N GLN A 865 -5.89 21.18 16.39
CA GLN A 865 -5.34 19.90 16.87
C GLN A 865 -6.32 19.12 17.75
N LEU A 866 -7.17 19.80 18.53
CA LEU A 866 -8.26 19.17 19.28
C LEU A 866 -9.27 18.52 18.33
N LEU A 867 -9.70 19.25 17.29
CA LEU A 867 -10.61 18.74 16.25
C LEU A 867 -10.04 17.51 15.53
N ALA A 868 -8.76 17.56 15.14
CA ALA A 868 -8.10 16.41 14.50
C ALA A 868 -8.03 15.18 15.42
N THR A 869 -7.74 15.38 16.72
CA THR A 869 -7.69 14.27 17.68
C THR A 869 -9.09 13.73 18.00
N GLN A 870 -10.12 14.58 18.05
CA GLN A 870 -11.50 14.16 18.27
C GLN A 870 -12.13 13.47 17.05
N ALA A 871 -11.67 13.75 15.83
CA ALA A 871 -11.99 12.96 14.66
C ALA A 871 -11.39 11.54 14.80
N GLN A 872 -10.09 11.44 15.09
CA GLN A 872 -9.42 10.14 15.31
C GLN A 872 -10.03 9.33 16.46
N LEU A 873 -10.54 9.99 17.51
CA LEU A 873 -11.27 9.33 18.59
C LEU A 873 -12.65 8.83 18.13
N ALA A 874 -13.36 9.59 17.28
CA ALA A 874 -14.64 9.17 16.69
C ALA A 874 -14.49 8.08 15.62
N ASP A 875 -13.33 7.98 14.96
CA ASP A 875 -12.96 6.86 14.09
C ASP A 875 -12.66 5.58 14.91
N ALA A 876 -12.25 5.72 16.18
CA ALA A 876 -11.89 4.62 17.08
C ALA A 876 -13.07 4.15 17.96
N GLN A 877 -13.97 5.06 18.36
CA GLN A 877 -15.13 4.77 19.22
C GLN A 877 -16.44 4.94 18.44
N THR A 878 -17.26 3.89 18.41
CA THR A 878 -18.63 3.91 17.85
C THR A 878 -19.62 4.70 18.75
N GLY A 879 -19.36 6.01 18.96
CA GLY A 879 -20.11 6.84 19.89
C GLY A 879 -19.81 8.33 19.81
N ALA A 880 -20.36 9.03 18.80
CA ALA A 880 -20.15 10.48 18.59
C ALA A 880 -20.68 11.43 19.71
N SER A 881 -21.13 10.90 20.85
CA SER A 881 -21.71 11.65 21.97
C SER A 881 -20.70 12.55 22.68
N GLU A 882 -19.50 12.05 23.00
CA GLU A 882 -18.50 12.79 23.78
C GLU A 882 -17.84 13.91 22.97
N GLY A 883 -17.56 13.65 21.68
CA GLY A 883 -17.12 14.68 20.74
C GLY A 883 -18.15 15.81 20.59
N GLN A 884 -19.44 15.47 20.42
CA GLN A 884 -20.49 16.49 20.36
C GLN A 884 -20.66 17.26 21.69
N ALA A 885 -20.55 16.59 22.85
CA ALA A 885 -20.57 17.25 24.16
C ALA A 885 -19.40 18.24 24.31
N SER A 886 -18.20 17.83 23.92
CA SER A 886 -16.97 18.65 23.93
C SER A 886 -17.09 19.86 22.99
N LEU A 887 -17.58 19.68 21.77
CA LEU A 887 -17.87 20.78 20.84
C LEU A 887 -18.94 21.74 21.36
N ASN A 888 -19.98 21.25 22.03
CA ASN A 888 -20.98 22.11 22.67
C ASN A 888 -20.37 22.94 23.80
N ALA A 889 -19.50 22.36 24.64
CA ALA A 889 -18.78 23.05 25.70
C ALA A 889 -17.78 24.09 25.15
N ALA A 890 -17.03 23.74 24.10
CA ALA A 890 -16.13 24.66 23.40
C ALA A 890 -16.91 25.82 22.76
N LYS A 891 -18.06 25.55 22.12
CA LYS A 891 -18.96 26.58 21.57
C LYS A 891 -19.46 27.54 22.66
N GLN A 892 -19.88 27.04 23.81
CA GLN A 892 -20.31 27.88 24.94
C GLN A 892 -19.16 28.75 25.48
N LYS A 893 -17.96 28.18 25.66
CA LYS A 893 -16.75 28.91 26.08
C LYS A 893 -16.37 30.01 25.07
N LEU A 894 -16.42 29.72 23.78
CA LEU A 894 -16.17 30.70 22.70
C LEU A 894 -17.26 31.79 22.61
N GLN A 895 -18.53 31.47 22.86
CA GLN A 895 -19.63 32.46 22.93
C GLN A 895 -19.48 33.38 24.15
N ALA A 896 -19.04 32.86 25.29
CA ALA A 896 -18.70 33.66 26.47
C ALA A 896 -17.47 34.57 26.21
N ALA A 897 -16.44 34.05 25.53
CA ALA A 897 -15.29 34.86 25.11
C ALA A 897 -15.68 35.96 24.10
N LEU A 898 -16.56 35.65 23.13
CA LEU A 898 -17.01 36.60 22.10
C LEU A 898 -17.79 37.76 22.73
N SER A 899 -18.74 37.46 23.62
CA SER A 899 -19.52 38.48 24.32
C SER A 899 -18.64 39.34 25.27
N ALA A 900 -17.61 38.76 25.90
CA ALA A 900 -16.62 39.52 26.65
C ALA A 900 -15.77 40.44 25.75
N ALA A 901 -15.32 39.96 24.59
CA ALA A 901 -14.56 40.78 23.63
C ALA A 901 -15.42 41.91 23.03
N GLN A 902 -16.69 41.65 22.74
CA GLN A 902 -17.67 42.68 22.32
C GLN A 902 -17.86 43.75 23.39
N ALA A 903 -17.99 43.37 24.67
CA ALA A 903 -18.09 44.31 25.78
C ALA A 903 -16.82 45.16 25.96
N GLN A 904 -15.64 44.60 25.65
CA GLN A 904 -14.35 45.30 25.66
C GLN A 904 -14.10 46.14 24.39
N LYS A 905 -14.96 46.02 23.36
CA LYS A 905 -14.81 46.62 22.02
C LYS A 905 -13.55 46.17 21.27
N ASP A 906 -13.05 44.98 21.57
CA ASP A 906 -11.88 44.39 20.92
C ASP A 906 -12.28 43.81 19.55
N THR A 907 -12.22 44.64 18.51
CA THR A 907 -12.68 44.30 17.16
C THR A 907 -11.94 43.13 16.52
N GLU A 908 -10.67 42.93 16.87
CA GLU A 908 -9.80 41.92 16.29
C GLU A 908 -10.04 40.55 16.94
N ARG A 909 -10.18 40.53 18.28
CA ARG A 909 -10.61 39.34 19.03
C ARG A 909 -12.04 38.95 18.72
N VAL A 910 -12.94 39.92 18.48
CA VAL A 910 -14.32 39.65 18.01
C VAL A 910 -14.32 38.97 16.65
N ALA A 911 -13.60 39.49 15.65
CA ALA A 911 -13.51 38.86 14.33
C ALA A 911 -12.94 37.44 14.40
N THR A 912 -11.90 37.23 15.22
CA THR A 912 -11.28 35.91 15.44
C THR A 912 -12.23 34.91 16.10
N LEU A 913 -12.94 35.32 17.15
CA LEU A 913 -13.85 34.45 17.90
C LEU A 913 -15.11 34.11 17.11
N THR A 914 -15.60 35.03 16.26
CA THR A 914 -16.65 34.72 15.28
C THR A 914 -16.19 33.61 14.32
N ARG A 915 -15.00 33.76 13.71
CA ARG A 915 -14.44 32.74 12.79
C ARG A 915 -14.19 31.39 13.48
N SER A 916 -13.81 31.40 14.76
CA SER A 916 -13.66 30.18 15.57
C SER A 916 -15.00 29.50 15.85
N LEU A 917 -16.08 30.28 16.05
CA LEU A 917 -17.45 29.75 16.22
C LEU A 917 -18.03 29.22 14.91
N GLU A 918 -17.71 29.82 13.78
CA GLU A 918 -18.04 29.31 12.44
C GLU A 918 -17.34 27.96 12.18
N ALA A 919 -16.05 27.85 12.51
CA ALA A 919 -15.30 26.58 12.42
C ALA A 919 -15.88 25.48 13.32
N VAL A 920 -16.23 25.79 14.58
CA VAL A 920 -16.89 24.84 15.49
C VAL A 920 -18.30 24.45 15.02
N ALA A 921 -19.03 25.36 14.37
CA ALA A 921 -20.32 25.05 13.76
C ALA A 921 -20.18 24.11 12.55
N ALA A 922 -19.18 24.34 11.68
CA ALA A 922 -18.88 23.48 10.55
C ALA A 922 -18.42 22.09 10.99
N ALA A 923 -17.50 22.00 11.96
CA ALA A 923 -17.04 20.73 12.53
C ALA A 923 -18.19 19.94 13.18
N LYS A 924 -19.10 20.62 13.89
CA LYS A 924 -20.29 19.94 14.45
C LYS A 924 -21.23 19.43 13.35
N LEU A 925 -21.36 20.13 12.22
CA LEU A 925 -22.17 19.67 11.09
C LEU A 925 -21.53 18.46 10.41
N ALA A 926 -20.20 18.45 10.24
CA ALA A 926 -19.45 17.26 9.78
C ALA A 926 -19.70 16.06 10.70
N MET A 927 -19.35 16.13 11.99
CA MET A 927 -19.53 14.99 12.91
C MET A 927 -21.00 14.52 13.06
N ALA A 928 -21.98 15.40 12.80
CA ALA A 928 -23.41 15.04 12.77
C ALA A 928 -23.87 14.41 11.44
N LYS A 929 -23.11 14.60 10.36
CA LYS A 929 -23.27 13.96 9.06
C LYS A 929 -22.55 12.61 9.03
N ASP A 930 -21.32 12.56 9.50
CA ASP A 930 -20.49 11.36 9.59
C ASP A 930 -21.20 10.29 10.44
N ALA A 931 -21.76 10.68 11.58
CA ALA A 931 -22.58 9.82 12.45
C ALA A 931 -23.98 9.46 11.90
N LEU A 932 -24.40 10.02 10.76
CA LEU A 932 -25.55 9.54 9.99
C LEU A 932 -25.12 8.58 8.88
N PHE A 933 -23.97 8.79 8.23
CA PHE A 933 -23.39 7.84 7.28
C PHE A 933 -23.06 6.51 7.96
N ALA A 934 -22.41 6.51 9.11
CA ALA A 934 -22.11 5.27 9.85
C ALA A 934 -23.38 4.48 10.26
N LYS A 935 -24.49 5.17 10.53
CA LYS A 935 -25.79 4.54 10.80
C LYS A 935 -26.46 4.01 9.54
N LEU A 936 -26.33 4.73 8.43
CA LEU A 936 -26.84 4.36 7.12
C LEU A 936 -26.13 3.09 6.62
N GLU A 937 -24.81 3.09 6.64
CA GLU A 937 -23.95 1.97 6.28
C GLU A 937 -24.28 0.74 7.14
N ALA A 938 -24.31 0.87 8.47
CA ALA A 938 -24.69 -0.24 9.36
C ALA A 938 -26.12 -0.76 9.10
N ALA A 939 -27.07 0.11 8.75
CA ALA A 939 -28.44 -0.29 8.41
C ALA A 939 -28.54 -0.93 7.02
N GLN A 940 -27.70 -0.54 6.06
CA GLN A 940 -27.60 -1.17 4.74
C GLN A 940 -26.92 -2.54 4.82
N LEU A 941 -25.87 -2.67 5.62
CA LEU A 941 -25.17 -3.94 5.87
C LEU A 941 -26.13 -4.98 6.49
N LEU A 942 -26.81 -4.61 7.57
CA LEU A 942 -27.77 -5.48 8.26
C LEU A 942 -29.02 -5.75 7.40
N LEU A 943 -29.35 -4.89 6.43
CA LEU A 943 -30.40 -5.16 5.45
C LEU A 943 -29.97 -6.17 4.38
N ALA A 944 -28.70 -6.16 3.96
CA ALA A 944 -28.16 -7.12 3.01
C ALA A 944 -28.10 -8.56 3.55
N GLU A 945 -27.98 -8.71 4.88
CA GLU A 945 -28.01 -10.00 5.59
C GLU A 945 -29.43 -10.56 5.81
N LEU A 946 -30.49 -9.76 5.58
CA LEU A 946 -31.87 -10.15 5.88
C LEU A 946 -32.62 -10.71 4.65
N PRO A 947 -33.52 -11.71 4.84
CA PRO A 947 -34.41 -12.15 3.77
C PRO A 947 -35.31 -11.01 3.27
N PRO A 948 -35.52 -10.87 1.94
CA PRO A 948 -36.20 -9.71 1.36
C PRO A 948 -37.68 -9.57 1.74
N ASP A 949 -38.36 -10.67 2.07
CA ASP A 949 -39.76 -10.66 2.56
C ASP A 949 -39.87 -10.54 4.10
N SER A 950 -38.77 -10.23 4.81
CA SER A 950 -38.78 -10.18 6.28
C SER A 950 -39.42 -8.89 6.82
N VAL A 951 -40.23 -9.02 7.88
CA VAL A 951 -40.86 -7.88 8.56
C VAL A 951 -39.81 -6.92 9.16
N VAL A 952 -38.66 -7.46 9.55
CA VAL A 952 -37.50 -6.68 10.03
C VAL A 952 -36.84 -5.93 8.87
N GLY A 953 -36.64 -6.58 7.72
CA GLY A 953 -36.12 -5.93 6.50
C GLY A 953 -36.96 -4.74 6.08
N ALA A 954 -38.29 -4.88 6.02
CA ALA A 954 -39.20 -3.78 5.69
C ALA A 954 -39.16 -2.60 6.71
N GLN A 955 -38.90 -2.88 7.99
CA GLN A 955 -38.67 -1.83 9.01
C GLN A 955 -37.30 -1.15 8.83
N LEU A 956 -36.29 -1.92 8.42
CA LEU A 956 -34.93 -1.44 8.21
C LEU A 956 -34.79 -0.65 6.91
N GLU A 957 -35.49 -1.02 5.83
CA GLU A 957 -35.67 -0.19 4.63
C GLU A 957 -36.30 1.17 4.97
N GLN A 958 -37.30 1.18 5.86
CA GLN A 958 -37.90 2.41 6.35
C GLN A 958 -36.91 3.23 7.20
N GLN A 959 -36.05 2.59 7.97
CA GLN A 959 -34.98 3.25 8.74
C GLN A 959 -33.88 3.83 7.84
N VAL A 960 -33.42 3.09 6.83
CA VAL A 960 -32.50 3.56 5.76
C VAL A 960 -33.10 4.78 5.05
N THR A 961 -34.38 4.71 4.69
CA THR A 961 -35.13 5.83 4.09
C THR A 961 -35.16 7.06 5.00
N ASN A 962 -35.40 6.87 6.30
CA ASN A 962 -35.39 7.96 7.28
C ASN A 962 -33.99 8.60 7.40
N LEU A 963 -32.93 7.79 7.56
CA LEU A 963 -31.54 8.24 7.68
C LEU A 963 -31.07 9.02 6.45
N LEU A 964 -31.43 8.55 5.25
CA LEU A 964 -31.18 9.27 4.01
C LEU A 964 -31.93 10.61 3.94
N SER A 965 -33.16 10.68 4.45
CA SER A 965 -33.90 11.94 4.54
C SER A 965 -33.33 12.92 5.57
N GLU A 966 -32.66 12.43 6.63
CA GLU A 966 -31.92 13.26 7.59
C GLU A 966 -30.62 13.80 6.98
N LEU A 967 -29.88 12.97 6.23
CA LEU A 967 -28.71 13.39 5.46
C LEU A 967 -29.08 14.45 4.39
N GLN A 968 -30.14 14.22 3.63
CA GLN A 968 -30.68 15.19 2.66
C GLN A 968 -31.03 16.52 3.33
N GLN A 969 -31.62 16.50 4.53
CA GLN A 969 -31.90 17.72 5.30
C GLN A 969 -30.63 18.45 5.77
N GLN A 970 -29.57 17.73 6.16
CA GLN A 970 -28.29 18.34 6.50
C GLN A 970 -27.57 18.93 5.28
N GLU A 971 -27.59 18.26 4.13
CA GLU A 971 -27.03 18.80 2.88
C GLU A 971 -27.81 20.05 2.41
N LYS A 972 -29.15 20.02 2.49
CA LYS A 972 -30.01 21.17 2.20
C LYS A 972 -29.69 22.39 3.08
N ALA A 973 -29.28 22.18 4.34
CA ALA A 973 -28.93 23.25 5.28
C ALA A 973 -27.66 24.05 4.91
N LYS A 974 -26.89 23.62 3.90
CA LYS A 974 -25.71 24.35 3.37
C LYS A 974 -26.05 25.49 2.40
N TYR A 975 -27.31 25.57 1.99
CA TYR A 975 -27.80 26.54 1.01
C TYR A 975 -28.68 27.59 1.69
N ALA A 976 -28.42 28.87 1.43
CA ALA A 976 -29.29 29.96 1.82
C ALA A 976 -30.62 29.89 1.04
N PRO A 977 -31.74 30.44 1.56
CA PRO A 977 -33.02 30.44 0.86
C PRO A 977 -32.97 31.06 -0.54
N GLU A 978 -32.12 32.07 -0.75
CA GLU A 978 -31.90 32.73 -2.04
C GLU A 978 -31.13 31.82 -3.02
N GLU A 979 -30.18 31.02 -2.54
CA GLU A 979 -29.43 30.04 -3.36
C GLU A 979 -30.34 28.88 -3.79
N LEU A 980 -31.23 28.40 -2.91
CA LEU A 980 -32.24 27.40 -3.25
C LEU A 980 -33.22 27.90 -4.31
N GLN A 981 -33.63 29.18 -4.24
CA GLN A 981 -34.46 29.80 -5.28
C GLN A 981 -33.72 29.94 -6.63
N ALA A 982 -32.44 30.32 -6.60
CA ALA A 982 -31.61 30.36 -7.80
C ALA A 982 -31.48 28.96 -8.44
N LEU A 983 -31.15 27.93 -7.66
CA LEU A 983 -31.08 26.54 -8.12
C LEU A 983 -32.40 26.04 -8.71
N ALA A 984 -33.54 26.37 -8.08
CA ALA A 984 -34.86 26.03 -8.61
C ALA A 984 -35.15 26.72 -9.96
N SER A 985 -34.82 28.01 -10.11
CA SER A 985 -35.00 28.70 -11.40
C SER A 985 -34.12 28.11 -12.53
N ILE A 986 -32.92 27.63 -12.18
CA ILE A 986 -32.04 26.96 -13.14
C ILE A 986 -32.61 25.57 -13.49
N ALA A 987 -33.15 24.83 -12.51
CA ALA A 987 -33.84 23.56 -12.76
C ALA A 987 -35.02 23.73 -13.73
N GLU A 988 -35.86 24.76 -13.53
CA GLU A 988 -36.96 25.08 -14.46
C GLU A 988 -36.44 25.38 -15.88
N SER A 989 -35.35 26.15 -16.03
CA SER A 989 -34.77 26.40 -17.36
C SER A 989 -34.24 25.12 -18.04
N LEU A 990 -33.53 24.27 -17.29
CA LEU A 990 -32.96 23.02 -17.79
C LEU A 990 -34.04 21.99 -18.18
N ALA A 991 -35.13 21.89 -17.42
CA ALA A 991 -36.25 21.01 -17.73
C ALA A 991 -37.00 21.38 -19.03
N ASN A 992 -36.87 22.64 -19.48
CA ASN A 992 -37.44 23.09 -20.76
C ASN A 992 -36.52 22.82 -21.97
N VAL A 993 -35.29 22.33 -21.77
CA VAL A 993 -34.37 21.97 -22.86
C VAL A 993 -34.77 20.62 -23.46
N THR A 994 -35.45 20.67 -24.60
CA THR A 994 -35.97 19.50 -25.32
C THR A 994 -35.06 18.97 -26.43
N SER A 995 -33.99 19.70 -26.76
CA SER A 995 -32.98 19.27 -27.73
C SER A 995 -31.61 19.88 -27.44
N ILE A 996 -30.55 19.19 -27.89
CA ILE A 996 -29.16 19.64 -27.80
C ILE A 996 -28.41 19.35 -29.12
N PRO A 997 -27.29 20.03 -29.42
CA PRO A 997 -26.48 19.69 -30.58
C PRO A 997 -25.87 18.28 -30.43
N GLY A 998 -26.08 17.41 -31.41
CA GLY A 998 -25.60 16.02 -31.35
C GLY A 998 -24.06 15.88 -31.31
N PRO A 999 -23.56 14.71 -30.87
CA PRO A 999 -22.13 14.45 -30.77
C PRO A 999 -21.46 14.49 -32.16
N SER A 1000 -20.34 15.21 -32.26
CA SER A 1000 -19.61 15.37 -33.52
C SER A 1000 -18.76 14.14 -33.83
N THR A 1001 -19.39 13.17 -34.50
CA THR A 1001 -18.76 11.91 -34.92
C THR A 1001 -17.78 12.13 -36.08
N ASN A 1002 -16.50 12.31 -35.75
CA ASN A 1002 -15.39 12.39 -36.71
C ASN A 1002 -15.14 11.05 -37.44
N SER A 1003 -16.03 10.71 -38.37
CA SER A 1003 -15.90 9.55 -39.25
C SER A 1003 -14.89 9.79 -40.39
N SER A 1004 -14.23 8.71 -40.81
CA SER A 1004 -12.95 8.73 -41.52
C SER A 1004 -12.93 9.41 -42.91
N GLY A 1005 -12.15 10.49 -43.03
CA GLY A 1005 -11.27 10.73 -44.18
C GLY A 1005 -11.77 11.52 -45.40
N SER A 1006 -10.81 11.81 -46.30
CA SER A 1006 -10.92 12.57 -47.57
C SER A 1006 -10.98 14.10 -47.47
N ASN A 1007 -10.79 14.81 -48.60
CA ASN A 1007 -10.58 16.27 -48.67
C ASN A 1007 -11.72 16.99 -49.41
N ALA A 1008 -12.08 18.19 -48.94
CA ALA A 1008 -12.27 19.38 -49.78
C ALA A 1008 -12.07 20.65 -48.94
N ALA A 1009 -11.90 21.81 -49.59
CA ALA A 1009 -11.87 23.10 -48.92
C ALA A 1009 -12.42 24.21 -49.82
N SER A 1010 -13.34 25.02 -49.31
CA SER A 1010 -13.27 26.50 -49.43
C SER A 1010 -14.26 27.20 -48.50
N GLU A 1011 -13.81 28.35 -47.99
CA GLU A 1011 -14.51 29.62 -47.69
C GLU A 1011 -16.02 29.72 -47.40
N SER A 1012 -16.31 30.73 -46.56
CA SER A 1012 -17.59 31.45 -46.38
C SER A 1012 -18.54 30.95 -45.28
N SER A 1013 -19.26 31.92 -44.72
CA SER A 1013 -20.15 31.77 -43.57
C SER A 1013 -21.57 31.40 -43.98
N THR A 1014 -21.99 30.20 -43.61
CA THR A 1014 -23.41 29.82 -43.46
C THR A 1014 -23.54 28.94 -42.22
N ALA A 1015 -24.58 29.15 -41.42
CA ALA A 1015 -24.84 28.30 -40.27
C ALA A 1015 -25.15 26.86 -40.75
N SER A 1016 -24.30 25.90 -40.38
CA SER A 1016 -24.64 24.49 -40.52
C SER A 1016 -25.58 24.12 -39.39
N SER A 1017 -26.83 23.79 -39.71
CA SER A 1017 -27.74 23.17 -38.75
C SER A 1017 -27.11 21.87 -38.24
N GLY A 1018 -26.71 21.85 -36.98
CA GLY A 1018 -26.35 20.60 -36.31
C GLY A 1018 -27.57 19.68 -36.27
N THR A 1019 -27.35 18.37 -36.24
CA THR A 1019 -28.44 17.44 -35.92
C THR A 1019 -28.82 17.65 -34.46
N GLU A 1020 -29.91 18.37 -34.22
CA GLU A 1020 -30.53 18.51 -32.91
C GLU A 1020 -31.00 17.13 -32.45
N VAL A 1021 -30.37 16.62 -31.39
CA VAL A 1021 -30.76 15.36 -30.77
C VAL A 1021 -31.84 15.68 -29.74
N PRO A 1022 -33.04 15.08 -29.84
CA PRO A 1022 -34.06 15.25 -28.82
C PRO A 1022 -33.57 14.64 -27.50
N VAL A 1023 -33.75 15.37 -26.40
CA VAL A 1023 -33.35 14.92 -25.06
C VAL A 1023 -34.46 15.16 -24.06
N THR A 1024 -34.46 14.34 -23.01
CA THR A 1024 -35.20 14.60 -21.79
C THR A 1024 -34.21 14.89 -20.69
N ILE A 1025 -34.25 16.11 -20.16
CA ILE A 1025 -33.44 16.57 -19.03
C ILE A 1025 -34.34 16.60 -17.79
N GLN A 1026 -34.02 15.79 -16.79
CA GLN A 1026 -34.65 15.80 -15.48
C GLN A 1026 -33.65 16.37 -14.45
N PRO A 1027 -33.83 17.61 -13.98
CA PRO A 1027 -33.05 18.14 -12.87
C PRO A 1027 -33.25 17.32 -11.59
N LEU A 1028 -32.19 17.19 -10.81
CA LEU A 1028 -32.22 16.68 -9.44
C LEU A 1028 -31.91 17.84 -8.48
N SER A 1029 -32.49 17.78 -7.28
CA SER A 1029 -32.18 18.73 -6.20
C SER A 1029 -30.71 18.62 -5.79
N ALA A 1030 -30.06 19.73 -5.43
CA ALA A 1030 -28.62 19.72 -5.10
C ALA A 1030 -28.31 18.91 -3.82
N GLU A 1031 -29.26 18.87 -2.88
CA GLU A 1031 -29.24 18.07 -1.67
C GLU A 1031 -29.42 16.56 -1.89
N ASN A 1032 -29.72 16.11 -3.11
CA ASN A 1032 -29.78 14.68 -3.47
C ASN A 1032 -28.40 14.10 -3.83
N VAL A 1033 -27.33 14.91 -3.79
CA VAL A 1033 -25.95 14.42 -3.94
C VAL A 1033 -25.31 14.37 -2.56
N LEU A 1034 -25.25 13.16 -2.02
CA LEU A 1034 -24.65 12.84 -0.74
C LEU A 1034 -23.20 12.40 -0.96
N SER A 1035 -22.32 12.69 0.01
CA SER A 1035 -20.94 12.19 0.01
C SER A 1035 -20.47 12.11 1.44
N SER A 1036 -19.94 10.97 1.87
CA SER A 1036 -19.41 10.78 3.23
C SER A 1036 -18.31 11.80 3.55
N THR A 1037 -17.26 11.83 2.73
CA THR A 1037 -16.00 12.52 3.03
C THR A 1037 -15.93 14.00 2.64
N MET A 1038 -16.88 14.51 1.83
CA MET A 1038 -16.77 15.85 1.20
C MET A 1038 -18.02 16.72 1.34
N SER A 1039 -17.85 18.03 1.13
CA SER A 1039 -18.94 19.01 1.13
C SER A 1039 -19.03 19.75 -0.21
N ILE A 1040 -19.66 19.09 -1.19
CA ILE A 1040 -19.91 19.67 -2.50
C ILE A 1040 -20.98 20.76 -2.39
N LYS A 1041 -20.77 21.93 -3.02
CA LYS A 1041 -21.79 22.98 -3.13
C LYS A 1041 -22.03 23.32 -4.59
N PHE A 1042 -23.26 23.10 -5.04
CA PHE A 1042 -23.65 23.27 -6.45
C PHE A 1042 -24.10 24.71 -6.76
N ASP A 1043 -23.62 25.24 -7.89
CA ASP A 1043 -24.03 26.53 -8.47
C ASP A 1043 -25.08 26.37 -9.59
N ALA A 1044 -25.39 25.13 -9.98
CA ALA A 1044 -26.52 24.69 -10.79
C ALA A 1044 -26.88 23.25 -10.42
N PRO A 1045 -28.16 22.83 -10.54
CA PRO A 1045 -28.58 21.49 -10.16
C PRO A 1045 -27.89 20.39 -10.99
N PRO A 1046 -27.59 19.23 -10.40
CA PRO A 1046 -27.36 17.98 -11.12
C PRO A 1046 -28.52 17.65 -12.07
N VAL A 1047 -28.27 16.87 -13.12
CA VAL A 1047 -29.30 16.47 -14.09
C VAL A 1047 -29.16 15.02 -14.54
N ILE A 1048 -30.29 14.35 -14.76
CA ILE A 1048 -30.37 13.12 -15.54
C ILE A 1048 -30.70 13.50 -16.99
N ILE A 1049 -29.89 13.05 -17.95
CA ILE A 1049 -30.10 13.28 -19.39
C ILE A 1049 -30.18 11.91 -20.06
N ASN A 1050 -31.34 11.61 -20.64
CA ASN A 1050 -31.63 10.33 -21.31
C ASN A 1050 -31.26 9.08 -20.46
N GLY A 1051 -31.38 9.17 -19.13
CA GLY A 1051 -31.08 8.09 -18.18
C GLY A 1051 -29.66 8.09 -17.60
N GLY A 1052 -28.72 8.87 -18.16
CA GLY A 1052 -27.39 9.05 -17.58
C GLY A 1052 -27.35 10.23 -16.60
N ALA A 1053 -26.64 10.11 -15.47
CA ALA A 1053 -26.45 11.21 -14.51
C ALA A 1053 -25.25 12.10 -14.91
N TYR A 1054 -25.46 13.42 -14.89
CA TYR A 1054 -24.45 14.44 -15.20
C TYR A 1054 -24.37 15.47 -14.08
N LEU A 1055 -23.15 15.84 -13.70
CA LEU A 1055 -22.90 16.94 -12.75
C LEU A 1055 -22.28 18.15 -13.47
N PRO A 1056 -22.49 19.39 -12.98
CA PRO A 1056 -21.72 20.53 -13.44
C PRO A 1056 -20.26 20.34 -12.98
N ILE A 1057 -19.33 20.21 -13.94
CA ILE A 1057 -17.96 19.77 -13.63
C ILE A 1057 -17.21 20.74 -12.71
N ARG A 1058 -17.53 22.04 -12.76
CA ARG A 1058 -16.90 23.05 -11.90
C ARG A 1058 -17.18 22.78 -10.42
N SER A 1059 -18.45 22.74 -10.02
CA SER A 1059 -18.84 22.67 -8.61
C SER A 1059 -18.34 21.39 -7.95
N VAL A 1060 -18.26 20.28 -8.70
CA VAL A 1060 -17.63 19.03 -8.25
C VAL A 1060 -16.12 19.18 -8.12
N SER A 1061 -15.44 19.61 -9.19
CA SER A 1061 -13.97 19.62 -9.25
C SER A 1061 -13.34 20.62 -8.29
N GLU A 1062 -13.93 21.82 -8.13
CA GLU A 1062 -13.46 22.83 -7.18
C GLU A 1062 -13.67 22.36 -5.72
N SER A 1063 -14.71 21.58 -5.43
CA SER A 1063 -14.88 20.91 -4.13
C SER A 1063 -13.84 19.82 -3.83
N PHE A 1064 -13.21 19.25 -4.86
CA PHE A 1064 -12.02 18.39 -4.74
C PHE A 1064 -10.68 19.15 -4.82
N GLY A 1065 -10.70 20.48 -4.73
CA GLY A 1065 -9.49 21.32 -4.77
C GLY A 1065 -8.83 21.43 -6.16
N ALA A 1066 -9.51 21.01 -7.22
CA ALA A 1066 -9.00 21.10 -8.59
C ALA A 1066 -9.19 22.51 -9.17
N ALA A 1067 -8.22 22.96 -9.97
CA ALA A 1067 -8.37 24.15 -10.81
C ALA A 1067 -9.17 23.80 -12.09
N VAL A 1068 -10.12 24.65 -12.48
CA VAL A 1068 -10.99 24.43 -13.64
C VAL A 1068 -10.88 25.58 -14.65
N ASP A 1069 -10.13 25.34 -15.73
CA ASP A 1069 -9.93 26.28 -16.85
C ASP A 1069 -10.87 25.96 -18.02
N TRP A 1070 -11.11 26.96 -18.89
CA TRP A 1070 -12.05 26.87 -20.01
C TRP A 1070 -11.53 27.61 -21.24
N ASP A 1071 -11.22 26.84 -22.30
CA ASP A 1071 -10.88 27.38 -23.62
C ASP A 1071 -12.15 27.61 -24.44
N GLN A 1072 -12.46 28.88 -24.69
CA GLN A 1072 -13.64 29.30 -25.46
C GLN A 1072 -13.43 29.22 -26.99
N GLU A 1073 -12.20 29.12 -27.50
CA GLU A 1073 -11.95 28.89 -28.94
C GLU A 1073 -12.12 27.41 -29.30
N SER A 1074 -11.72 26.49 -28.40
CA SER A 1074 -11.83 25.04 -28.63
C SER A 1074 -13.06 24.38 -27.98
N LEU A 1075 -13.81 25.11 -27.14
CA LEU A 1075 -14.89 24.59 -26.28
C LEU A 1075 -14.42 23.41 -25.41
N THR A 1076 -13.28 23.59 -24.74
CA THR A 1076 -12.63 22.54 -23.92
C THR A 1076 -12.52 22.99 -22.46
N VAL A 1077 -13.07 22.18 -21.55
CA VAL A 1077 -12.83 22.30 -20.11
C VAL A 1077 -11.57 21.54 -19.73
N THR A 1078 -10.73 22.13 -18.89
CA THR A 1078 -9.53 21.49 -18.32
C THR A 1078 -9.61 21.51 -16.80
N VAL A 1079 -9.78 20.35 -16.19
CA VAL A 1079 -9.68 20.15 -14.74
C VAL A 1079 -8.26 19.69 -14.41
N SER A 1080 -7.61 20.36 -13.46
CA SER A 1080 -6.24 20.03 -13.01
C SER A 1080 -6.20 19.88 -11.50
N THR A 1081 -5.89 18.68 -11.01
CA THR A 1081 -5.43 18.47 -9.62
C THR A 1081 -3.90 18.34 -9.59
N GLU A 1082 -3.32 18.22 -8.40
CA GLU A 1082 -1.90 17.83 -8.26
C GLU A 1082 -1.60 16.43 -8.84
N TYR A 1083 -2.64 15.59 -8.93
CA TYR A 1083 -2.59 14.15 -9.20
C TYR A 1083 -2.86 13.83 -10.67
N THR A 1084 -3.79 14.54 -11.31
CA THR A 1084 -4.40 14.21 -12.62
C THR A 1084 -4.80 15.48 -13.39
N THR A 1085 -4.65 15.48 -14.72
CA THR A 1085 -5.25 16.50 -15.61
C THR A 1085 -6.30 15.86 -16.52
N ILE A 1086 -7.55 16.34 -16.44
CA ILE A 1086 -8.66 15.90 -17.29
C ILE A 1086 -8.99 17.03 -18.28
N THR A 1087 -8.93 16.76 -19.58
CA THR A 1087 -9.42 17.69 -20.63
C THR A 1087 -10.60 17.07 -21.36
N SER A 1088 -11.74 17.76 -21.40
CA SER A 1088 -12.91 17.31 -22.17
C SER A 1088 -13.45 18.42 -23.07
N THR A 1089 -13.84 18.07 -24.29
CA THR A 1089 -14.35 19.00 -25.30
C THR A 1089 -15.86 18.78 -25.49
N ILE A 1090 -16.61 19.87 -25.57
CA ILE A 1090 -18.07 19.82 -25.70
C ILE A 1090 -18.49 19.05 -26.98
N ASN A 1091 -19.51 18.21 -26.84
CA ASN A 1091 -20.07 17.34 -27.89
C ASN A 1091 -19.05 16.33 -28.47
N GLN A 1092 -18.01 15.95 -27.71
CA GLN A 1092 -17.16 14.80 -27.98
C GLN A 1092 -17.43 13.66 -26.98
N THR A 1093 -17.39 12.41 -27.46
CA THR A 1093 -17.49 11.18 -26.64
C THR A 1093 -16.10 10.62 -26.29
N THR A 1094 -15.08 11.47 -26.27
CA THR A 1094 -13.72 11.14 -25.89
C THR A 1094 -13.11 12.34 -25.19
N ALA A 1095 -12.81 12.18 -23.91
CA ALA A 1095 -12.01 13.10 -23.13
C ALA A 1095 -10.54 12.63 -23.15
N TYR A 1096 -9.67 13.33 -22.43
CA TYR A 1096 -8.32 12.85 -22.16
C TYR A 1096 -8.00 12.96 -20.67
N VAL A 1097 -7.41 11.91 -20.11
CA VAL A 1097 -6.90 11.86 -18.73
C VAL A 1097 -5.38 11.74 -18.82
N ASP A 1098 -4.66 12.72 -18.26
CA ASP A 1098 -3.20 12.90 -18.38
C ASP A 1098 -2.68 12.88 -19.83
N GLY A 1099 -3.52 13.32 -20.77
CA GLY A 1099 -3.24 13.32 -22.21
C GLY A 1099 -3.42 11.98 -22.93
N LEU A 1100 -3.88 10.93 -22.23
CA LEU A 1100 -4.33 9.67 -22.83
C LEU A 1100 -5.82 9.79 -23.18
N PRO A 1101 -6.27 9.38 -24.38
CA PRO A 1101 -7.68 9.46 -24.77
C PRO A 1101 -8.52 8.43 -23.98
N THR A 1102 -9.58 8.90 -23.35
CA THR A 1102 -10.51 8.09 -22.54
C THR A 1102 -11.91 8.20 -23.13
N PRO A 1103 -12.59 7.08 -23.48
CA PRO A 1103 -13.98 7.11 -23.92
C PRO A 1103 -14.88 7.56 -22.77
N ILE A 1104 -16.00 8.22 -23.07
CA ILE A 1104 -16.97 8.65 -22.06
C ILE A 1104 -18.40 8.25 -22.46
N ASP A 1105 -19.16 7.70 -21.50
CA ASP A 1105 -20.51 7.10 -21.70
C ASP A 1105 -21.54 8.06 -22.31
N GLY A 1106 -21.31 9.37 -22.21
CA GLY A 1106 -22.05 10.40 -22.90
C GLY A 1106 -21.18 11.63 -23.16
N PRO A 1107 -21.47 12.43 -24.19
CA PRO A 1107 -20.65 13.60 -24.49
C PRO A 1107 -20.70 14.64 -23.36
N SER A 1108 -19.63 15.41 -23.18
CA SER A 1108 -19.69 16.59 -22.32
C SER A 1108 -20.55 17.68 -22.98
N LEU A 1109 -21.45 18.30 -22.22
CA LEU A 1109 -22.49 19.21 -22.72
C LEU A 1109 -22.36 20.62 -22.13
N LEU A 1110 -22.79 21.64 -22.87
CA LEU A 1110 -22.85 23.02 -22.41
C LEU A 1110 -24.33 23.42 -22.24
N LEU A 1111 -24.80 23.54 -21.01
CA LEU A 1111 -26.19 23.84 -20.63
C LEU A 1111 -26.20 25.03 -19.66
N GLU A 1112 -27.06 26.03 -19.88
CA GLU A 1112 -27.15 27.24 -19.04
C GLU A 1112 -25.79 27.85 -18.66
N GLY A 1113 -24.90 27.97 -19.66
CA GLY A 1113 -23.55 28.51 -19.53
C GLY A 1113 -22.54 27.62 -18.79
N ARG A 1114 -22.91 26.39 -18.39
CA ARG A 1114 -22.10 25.49 -17.57
C ARG A 1114 -21.80 24.18 -18.28
N THR A 1115 -20.62 23.63 -18.02
CA THR A 1115 -20.21 22.34 -18.59
C THR A 1115 -20.70 21.19 -17.70
N TYR A 1116 -21.59 20.36 -18.24
CA TYR A 1116 -22.09 19.13 -17.64
C TYR A 1116 -21.36 17.93 -18.23
N VAL A 1117 -21.00 16.97 -17.38
CA VAL A 1117 -20.17 15.81 -17.75
C VAL A 1117 -20.71 14.56 -17.05
N PRO A 1118 -20.67 13.36 -17.66
CA PRO A 1118 -21.15 12.14 -17.02
C PRO A 1118 -20.48 11.89 -15.68
N LEU A 1119 -21.28 11.61 -14.66
CA LEU A 1119 -20.84 11.40 -13.28
C LEU A 1119 -19.77 10.30 -13.19
N ARG A 1120 -20.04 9.12 -13.76
CA ARG A 1120 -19.12 7.97 -13.76
C ARG A 1120 -17.73 8.34 -14.31
N PHE A 1121 -17.66 9.12 -15.38
CA PHE A 1121 -16.38 9.53 -15.94
C PHE A 1121 -15.59 10.46 -15.01
N ILE A 1122 -16.26 11.39 -14.31
CA ILE A 1122 -15.61 12.23 -13.30
C ILE A 1122 -15.12 11.38 -12.13
N SER A 1123 -15.96 10.47 -11.61
CA SER A 1123 -15.61 9.65 -10.45
C SER A 1123 -14.47 8.68 -10.75
N GLU A 1124 -14.51 7.97 -11.88
CA GLU A 1124 -13.41 7.09 -12.32
C GLU A 1124 -12.11 7.87 -12.58
N SER A 1125 -12.18 9.08 -13.16
CA SER A 1125 -10.99 9.88 -13.50
C SER A 1125 -10.36 10.60 -12.30
N LEU A 1126 -11.10 10.79 -11.21
CA LEU A 1126 -10.61 11.35 -9.96
C LEU A 1126 -10.35 10.30 -8.87
N GLY A 1127 -10.87 9.07 -9.03
CA GLY A 1127 -10.67 7.93 -8.14
C GLY A 1127 -11.68 7.87 -6.99
N PHE A 1128 -12.98 7.88 -7.31
CA PHE A 1128 -14.09 7.86 -6.35
C PHE A 1128 -15.15 6.80 -6.71
N GLY A 1129 -15.77 6.21 -5.70
CA GLY A 1129 -16.96 5.37 -5.82
C GLY A 1129 -18.25 6.19 -5.98
N VAL A 1130 -19.25 5.64 -6.68
CA VAL A 1130 -20.56 6.27 -6.87
C VAL A 1130 -21.67 5.22 -6.82
N GLU A 1131 -22.68 5.46 -5.97
CA GLU A 1131 -23.92 4.68 -5.92
C GLU A 1131 -25.12 5.55 -6.35
N TRP A 1132 -26.20 4.91 -6.81
CA TRP A 1132 -27.45 5.57 -7.21
C TRP A 1132 -28.66 4.90 -6.56
N ASN A 1133 -29.27 5.57 -5.57
CA ASN A 1133 -30.53 5.13 -4.98
C ASN A 1133 -31.69 5.57 -5.88
N ALA A 1134 -32.24 4.62 -6.65
CA ALA A 1134 -33.31 4.89 -7.61
C ALA A 1134 -34.66 5.24 -6.96
N ALA A 1135 -34.95 4.73 -5.77
CA ALA A 1135 -36.24 4.94 -5.08
C ALA A 1135 -36.38 6.38 -4.55
N LEU A 1136 -35.28 6.96 -4.10
CA LEU A 1136 -35.21 8.31 -3.51
C LEU A 1136 -34.54 9.35 -4.44
N GLN A 1137 -34.11 8.91 -5.63
CA GLN A 1137 -33.40 9.70 -6.64
C GLN A 1137 -32.14 10.41 -6.11
N MET A 1138 -31.27 9.68 -5.41
CA MET A 1138 -30.04 10.24 -4.82
C MET A 1138 -28.77 9.58 -5.34
N ILE A 1139 -27.72 10.38 -5.38
CA ILE A 1139 -26.37 10.01 -5.75
C ILE A 1139 -25.56 9.96 -4.45
N GLN A 1140 -24.89 8.85 -4.17
CA GLN A 1140 -23.87 8.78 -3.11
C GLN A 1140 -22.48 8.79 -3.75
N ILE A 1141 -21.54 9.56 -3.20
CA ILE A 1141 -20.16 9.67 -3.68
C ILE A 1141 -19.20 9.37 -2.53
N ASP A 1142 -18.52 8.24 -2.63
CA ASP A 1142 -17.57 7.74 -1.63
C ASP A 1142 -16.16 7.67 -2.23
N LYS A 1143 -15.17 7.39 -1.39
CA LYS A 1143 -13.74 7.55 -1.71
C LYS A 1143 -13.07 6.22 -2.07
#